data_AF-Q8IWF2-F1
#
_entry.id   AF-Q8IWF2-F1
#
_cell.length_a   1.000
_cell.length_b   1.000
_cell.length_c   1.000
_cell.angle_alpha   90.00
_cell.angle_beta   90.00
_cell.angle_gamma   90.00
#
_symmetry.space_group_name_H-M   'P 1'
#
loop_
_entity.id
_entity.type
_entity.pdbx_description
1 polymer ?
#
loop_
_entity_poly.entity_id
_entity_poly.type
_entity_poly.pdbx_seq_one_letter_code
_entity_poly.pdbx_strand_id
1 'polypeptide(L)'
;MGLSAAAPLWGPPGLLLAIALHPALSVPPRRDYCVLGAGPAGLQMAYFLQRAGRDYAVFERAPRPGSFFTRYPRHRKLISINKRYTGKANAEFNLRHDWNSLLSHDPRLLFRHYSRAYFPDARDMVRYLGDFADTLGLRVQYNTTIAHVTLDKDRQAWNGHYFILTDQKGQVHQCSVLFVATGLSVPNQVDFPGSEYAEGYESVSVDPEDFVGQNVLILGRGNSAFETAENILGVTNFIHMLSRSRVRLSWATHYVGDLRAINNGLLDTYQLKSLDGLLESDLTDLAILKDSKGKFHVTPKFFLEEANTNQSADSITLPQDDNDNFAMRVPYDRVIRCLGWNFDFSIFNKSLRLNSGNAFGKKYPLIRASYESKGSRGLFILGTASHSVDYRKSAGGFIHGFRYTVRAVHRLLEHRHHSVTWPATELPITQLTSSIVRRVNEASGLYQMFGVLADVILLKENSTAFEYLEEFPIQMLAQLETLTGRKAKHGLFVINMEYGRNFSGPDKDVFFDDRSVGHTEDAWQSNFLHPVIYYYRYLPTEQEVRFRPAHWPLPRPTAIHHIVEDFLTDWTAPIGHILPLRRFLENCLDTDLRSFYAESCFLFALTRQKLPPFCQQGYLRMQGLVSTESLWQHRVESRLLRDYAPTGRRLEDSSQQLGDQEPLGSPLAPGPLAQSVDSNKEEL
;
A
#
# COMPACT_ATOMS: atom_id res chain seq x y z
N MET A 1 -50.10 54.26 57.48
CA MET A 1 -51.56 54.55 57.62
C MET A 1 -52.23 53.62 56.61
N GLY A 2 -52.92 52.56 57.03
CA GLY A 2 -54.37 52.56 57.33
C GLY A 2 -55.15 52.61 56.01
N LEU A 3 -56.02 51.66 55.61
CA LEU A 3 -57.00 50.91 56.41
C LEU A 3 -57.43 49.58 55.74
N SER A 4 -57.86 48.62 56.57
CA SER A 4 -59.00 47.65 56.49
C SER A 4 -59.49 47.12 55.13
N ALA A 5 -59.56 45.79 54.89
CA ALA A 5 -60.50 44.75 55.41
C ALA A 5 -61.88 44.78 54.69
N ALA A 6 -62.62 43.69 54.43
CA ALA A 6 -62.50 42.23 54.65
C ALA A 6 -63.40 41.49 53.60
N ALA A 7 -63.60 40.17 53.47
CA ALA A 7 -63.06 38.93 54.08
C ALA A 7 -63.27 37.74 53.08
N PRO A 8 -62.57 36.59 53.19
CA PRO A 8 -62.69 35.46 52.26
C PRO A 8 -63.59 34.31 52.75
N LEU A 9 -64.18 33.56 51.80
CA LEU A 9 -64.82 32.25 52.03
C LEU A 9 -63.96 31.13 51.42
N TRP A 10 -63.82 30.01 52.12
CA TRP A 10 -62.93 28.90 51.75
C TRP A 10 -63.60 27.90 50.78
N GLY A 11 -62.82 27.46 49.78
CA GLY A 11 -63.01 26.25 48.99
C GLY A 11 -61.63 25.72 48.58
N PRO A 12 -61.38 24.40 48.54
CA PRO A 12 -60.02 23.86 48.48
C PRO A 12 -59.37 24.07 47.09
N PRO A 13 -58.07 24.42 47.02
CA PRO A 13 -57.36 24.51 45.75
C PRO A 13 -57.11 23.11 45.17
N GLY A 14 -57.48 22.92 43.90
CA GLY A 14 -57.22 21.69 43.16
C GLY A 14 -55.73 21.39 43.05
N LEU A 15 -55.39 20.10 43.12
CA LEU A 15 -54.03 19.57 43.12
C LEU A 15 -53.30 19.92 41.80
N LEU A 16 -52.41 20.91 41.82
CA LEU A 16 -51.51 21.21 40.70
C LEU A 16 -50.45 20.11 40.61
N LEU A 17 -50.67 19.16 39.69
CA LEU A 17 -49.71 18.11 39.38
C LEU A 17 -48.52 18.71 38.62
N ALA A 18 -47.42 19.00 39.33
CA ALA A 18 -46.17 19.40 38.71
C ALA A 18 -45.58 18.23 37.91
N ILE A 19 -45.82 18.21 36.60
CA ILE A 19 -45.20 17.24 35.70
C ILE A 19 -43.70 17.59 35.62
N ALA A 20 -42.90 16.84 36.37
CA ALA A 20 -41.46 16.83 36.19
C ALA A 20 -41.13 16.23 34.81
N LEU A 21 -40.91 17.10 33.83
CA LEU A 21 -40.32 16.74 32.55
C LEU A 21 -38.90 16.22 32.80
N HIS A 22 -38.78 14.92 33.03
CA HIS A 22 -37.51 14.24 32.84
C HIS A 22 -37.06 14.51 31.41
N PRO A 23 -35.80 14.95 31.18
CA PRO A 23 -35.28 15.01 29.82
C PRO A 23 -35.30 13.57 29.29
N ALA A 24 -36.18 13.30 28.33
CA ALA A 24 -36.17 12.04 27.62
C ALA A 24 -34.77 11.90 27.01
N LEU A 25 -33.98 10.97 27.56
CA LEU A 25 -32.69 10.58 27.02
C LEU A 25 -32.95 10.03 25.61
N SER A 26 -32.86 10.91 24.62
CA SER A 26 -33.00 10.57 23.23
C SER A 26 -31.90 9.57 22.90
N VAL A 27 -32.30 8.32 22.67
CA VAL A 27 -31.36 7.24 22.36
C VAL A 27 -30.52 7.71 21.17
N PRO A 28 -29.18 7.81 21.31
CA PRO A 28 -28.36 8.40 20.27
C PRO A 28 -28.54 7.60 18.96
N PRO A 29 -28.62 8.28 17.81
CA PRO A 29 -28.93 7.63 16.54
C PRO A 29 -27.88 6.56 16.24
N ARG A 30 -28.31 5.30 16.31
CA ARG A 30 -27.47 4.12 16.08
C ARG A 30 -27.18 4.00 14.58
N ARG A 31 -25.90 3.91 14.23
CA ARG A 31 -25.41 3.61 12.87
C ARG A 31 -24.82 2.21 12.81
N ASP A 32 -24.71 1.63 11.63
CA ASP A 32 -23.91 0.41 11.48
C ASP A 32 -22.41 0.73 11.61
N TYR A 33 -21.96 1.79 10.92
CA TYR A 33 -20.55 2.13 10.79
C TYR A 33 -20.23 3.59 11.16
N CYS A 34 -19.21 3.79 12.00
CA CYS A 34 -18.54 5.08 12.16
C CYS A 34 -17.17 5.07 11.46
N VAL A 35 -16.83 6.17 10.77
CA VAL A 35 -15.46 6.44 10.31
C VAL A 35 -14.93 7.69 11.03
N LEU A 36 -13.79 7.58 11.69
CA LEU A 36 -13.16 8.69 12.41
C LEU A 36 -11.99 9.26 11.59
N GLY A 37 -12.16 10.49 11.08
CA GLY A 37 -11.23 11.22 10.23
C GLY A 37 -11.59 11.16 8.75
N ALA A 38 -11.71 12.32 8.10
CA ALA A 38 -11.92 12.47 6.65
C ALA A 38 -10.61 12.69 5.88
N GLY A 39 -9.54 12.00 6.30
CA GLY A 39 -8.33 11.84 5.50
C GLY A 39 -8.53 10.84 4.35
N PRO A 40 -7.52 10.61 3.49
CA PRO A 40 -7.64 9.75 2.31
C PRO A 40 -8.19 8.35 2.60
N ALA A 41 -7.75 7.70 3.68
CA ALA A 41 -8.23 6.38 4.06
C ALA A 41 -9.69 6.38 4.57
N GLY A 42 -10.12 7.45 5.24
CA GLY A 42 -11.49 7.60 5.72
C GLY A 42 -12.46 7.87 4.58
N LEU A 43 -12.11 8.76 3.65
CA LEU A 43 -12.89 8.98 2.42
C LEU A 43 -12.95 7.71 1.55
N GLN A 44 -11.85 6.95 1.47
CA GLN A 44 -11.83 5.69 0.72
C GLN A 44 -12.80 4.65 1.30
N MET A 45 -12.87 4.54 2.63
CA MET A 45 -13.82 3.64 3.31
C MET A 45 -15.26 4.14 3.14
N ALA A 46 -15.49 5.45 3.32
CA ALA A 46 -16.78 6.09 3.12
C ALA A 46 -17.32 5.87 1.70
N TYR A 47 -16.47 5.97 0.66
CA TYR A 47 -16.85 5.64 -0.71
C TYR A 47 -17.34 4.20 -0.86
N PHE A 48 -16.65 3.22 -0.28
CA PHE A 48 -17.08 1.82 -0.38
C PHE A 48 -18.39 1.56 0.38
N LEU A 49 -18.53 2.09 1.61
CA LEU A 49 -19.77 2.01 2.40
C LEU A 49 -20.96 2.66 1.67
N GLN A 50 -20.76 3.85 1.09
CA GLN A 50 -21.76 4.56 0.28
C GLN A 50 -22.17 3.75 -0.95
N ARG A 51 -21.20 3.18 -1.69
CA ARG A 51 -21.45 2.36 -2.88
C ARG A 51 -22.15 1.04 -2.57
N ALA A 52 -21.93 0.47 -1.39
CA ALA A 52 -22.62 -0.71 -0.88
C ALA A 52 -23.95 -0.39 -0.16
N GLY A 53 -24.38 0.88 -0.14
CA GLY A 53 -25.65 1.29 0.47
C GLY A 53 -25.71 1.14 1.99
N ARG A 54 -24.56 1.09 2.68
CA ARG A 54 -24.47 0.85 4.12
C ARG A 54 -24.82 2.10 4.92
N ASP A 55 -25.29 1.92 6.16
CA ASP A 55 -25.54 3.05 7.05
C ASP A 55 -24.26 3.50 7.77
N TYR A 56 -23.76 4.68 7.42
CA TYR A 56 -22.52 5.20 7.98
C TYR A 56 -22.53 6.71 8.20
N ALA A 57 -21.60 7.16 9.04
CA ALA A 57 -21.19 8.56 9.17
C ALA A 57 -19.66 8.67 9.27
N VAL A 58 -19.09 9.72 8.69
CA VAL A 58 -17.67 10.11 8.88
C VAL A 58 -17.62 11.33 9.80
N PHE A 59 -16.75 11.32 10.80
CA PHE A 59 -16.52 12.45 11.71
C PHE A 59 -15.17 13.10 11.41
N GLU A 60 -15.16 14.40 11.08
CA GLU A 60 -13.95 15.17 10.82
C GLU A 60 -13.89 16.41 11.72
N ARG A 61 -12.76 16.56 12.42
CA ARG A 61 -12.54 17.68 13.35
C ARG A 61 -12.47 19.05 12.65
N ALA A 62 -11.98 19.09 11.42
CA ALA A 62 -11.82 20.31 10.63
C ALA A 62 -13.10 20.66 9.83
N PRO A 63 -13.20 21.90 9.29
CA PRO A 63 -14.29 22.29 8.40
C PRO A 63 -14.22 21.69 6.99
N ARG A 64 -13.24 20.81 6.69
CA ARG A 64 -13.02 20.24 5.35
C ARG A 64 -12.24 18.92 5.40
N PRO A 65 -12.36 18.05 4.39
CA PRO A 65 -11.64 16.79 4.35
C PRO A 65 -10.17 17.00 3.98
N GLY A 66 -9.32 15.99 4.18
CA GLY A 66 -7.89 16.11 3.87
C GLY A 66 -7.16 17.17 4.71
N SER A 67 -7.71 17.53 5.88
CA SER A 67 -7.28 18.67 6.71
C SER A 67 -5.80 18.65 7.10
N PHE A 68 -5.18 17.47 7.18
CA PHE A 68 -3.73 17.32 7.36
C PHE A 68 -2.90 18.04 6.28
N PHE A 69 -3.35 17.99 5.01
CA PHE A 69 -2.64 18.53 3.86
C PHE A 69 -2.72 20.06 3.74
N THR A 70 -3.52 20.75 4.56
CA THR A 70 -3.51 22.22 4.61
C THR A 70 -2.23 22.75 5.26
N ARG A 71 -1.63 21.99 6.18
CA ARG A 71 -0.38 22.33 6.90
C ARG A 71 0.82 21.50 6.47
N TYR A 72 0.64 20.21 6.16
CA TYR A 72 1.73 19.28 5.88
C TYR A 72 1.77 18.78 4.43
N PRO A 73 2.95 18.45 3.88
CA PRO A 73 4.28 18.86 4.35
C PRO A 73 4.38 20.39 4.47
N ARG A 74 5.23 20.86 5.39
CA ARG A 74 5.35 22.29 5.72
C ARG A 74 5.78 23.09 4.49
N HIS A 75 6.73 22.56 3.74
CA HIS A 75 7.26 23.12 2.49
C HIS A 75 6.41 22.78 1.26
N ARG A 76 5.15 22.36 1.48
CA ARG A 76 4.06 22.15 0.51
C ARG A 76 4.29 21.14 -0.63
N LYS A 77 5.51 20.64 -0.85
CA LYS A 77 5.87 19.69 -1.92
C LYS A 77 5.64 18.24 -1.50
N LEU A 78 4.73 17.52 -2.17
CA LEU A 78 4.49 16.11 -1.90
C LEU A 78 5.61 15.23 -2.47
N ILE A 79 6.06 14.25 -1.68
CA ILE A 79 6.99 13.20 -2.14
C ILE A 79 6.30 12.11 -2.98
N SER A 80 4.97 12.03 -3.01
CA SER A 80 4.21 11.03 -3.78
C SER A 80 4.18 11.34 -5.27
N ILE A 81 4.47 10.33 -6.11
CA ILE A 81 4.57 10.54 -7.57
C ILE A 81 3.19 10.66 -8.24
N ASN A 82 3.12 11.50 -9.26
CA ASN A 82 1.96 11.67 -10.13
C ASN A 82 2.40 11.42 -11.58
N LYS A 83 2.68 10.16 -11.93
CA LYS A 83 3.15 9.79 -13.27
C LYS A 83 1.97 9.75 -14.25
N ARG A 84 1.65 10.90 -14.84
CA ARG A 84 0.50 11.10 -15.74
C ARG A 84 0.58 10.35 -17.08
N TYR A 85 1.77 9.87 -17.46
CA TYR A 85 2.04 9.21 -18.74
C TYR A 85 2.91 7.95 -18.54
N THR A 86 2.44 6.84 -19.09
CA THR A 86 2.97 5.48 -18.91
C THR A 86 3.13 4.71 -20.22
N GLY A 87 2.59 5.24 -21.33
CA GLY A 87 2.45 4.52 -22.60
C GLY A 87 1.29 3.51 -22.66
N LYS A 88 0.57 3.26 -21.55
CA LYS A 88 -0.52 2.27 -21.48
C LYS A 88 -1.90 2.94 -21.34
N ALA A 89 -2.89 2.46 -22.09
CA ALA A 89 -4.27 2.95 -22.01
C ALA A 89 -5.05 2.39 -20.81
N ASN A 90 -4.67 1.22 -20.29
CA ASN A 90 -5.35 0.55 -19.18
C ASN A 90 -5.31 1.41 -17.90
N ALA A 91 -6.49 1.73 -17.35
CA ALA A 91 -6.62 2.62 -16.18
C ALA A 91 -6.08 1.99 -14.88
N GLU A 92 -6.23 0.68 -14.71
CA GLU A 92 -5.72 -0.06 -13.54
C GLU A 92 -4.19 -0.12 -13.59
N PHE A 93 -3.57 -0.42 -14.74
CA PHE A 93 -2.11 -0.30 -14.92
C PHE A 93 -1.62 1.10 -14.52
N ASN A 94 -2.32 2.15 -14.97
CA ASN A 94 -1.95 3.53 -14.68
C ASN A 94 -2.00 3.88 -13.18
N LEU A 95 -2.88 3.25 -12.41
CA LEU A 95 -2.91 3.39 -10.96
C LEU A 95 -1.64 2.83 -10.27
N ARG A 96 -0.85 1.96 -10.91
CA ARG A 96 0.49 1.56 -10.39
C ARG A 96 1.43 2.75 -10.24
N HIS A 97 1.26 3.81 -11.02
CA HIS A 97 2.16 4.98 -11.02
C HIS A 97 1.48 6.30 -10.64
N ASP A 98 0.20 6.26 -10.27
CA ASP A 98 -0.51 7.34 -9.58
C ASP A 98 -0.52 7.05 -8.08
N TRP A 99 0.32 7.76 -7.33
CA TRP A 99 0.47 7.57 -5.88
C TRP A 99 -0.50 8.37 -5.02
N ASN A 100 -1.44 9.09 -5.64
CA ASN A 100 -2.27 10.11 -4.98
C ASN A 100 -3.78 9.83 -5.12
N SER A 101 -4.22 9.22 -6.21
CA SER A 101 -5.64 8.89 -6.43
C SER A 101 -6.19 7.90 -5.39
N LEU A 102 -7.40 8.19 -4.91
CA LEU A 102 -8.30 7.22 -4.30
C LEU A 102 -9.05 6.44 -5.40
N LEU A 103 -9.49 5.23 -5.05
CA LEU A 103 -10.30 4.38 -5.90
C LEU A 103 -11.74 4.90 -5.91
N SER A 104 -12.27 5.20 -7.10
CA SER A 104 -13.70 5.51 -7.31
C SER A 104 -14.22 4.87 -8.59
N HIS A 105 -15.48 5.15 -8.94
CA HIS A 105 -16.09 4.75 -10.22
C HIS A 105 -16.04 5.89 -11.26
N ASP A 106 -15.69 7.11 -10.85
CA ASP A 106 -15.66 8.29 -11.67
C ASP A 106 -14.21 8.60 -12.11
N PRO A 107 -13.87 8.47 -13.40
CA PRO A 107 -12.51 8.74 -13.88
C PRO A 107 -12.10 10.22 -13.77
N ARG A 108 -13.06 11.15 -13.57
CA ARG A 108 -12.76 12.56 -13.32
C ARG A 108 -12.05 12.75 -11.98
N LEU A 109 -12.32 11.89 -11.00
CA LEU A 109 -11.73 11.89 -9.66
C LEU A 109 -10.37 11.16 -9.60
N LEU A 110 -9.57 11.29 -10.66
CA LEU A 110 -8.17 10.87 -10.70
C LEU A 110 -7.24 12.09 -10.53
N PHE A 111 -6.25 11.96 -9.65
CA PHE A 111 -5.30 13.01 -9.28
C PHE A 111 -4.52 13.60 -10.47
N ARG A 112 -4.36 12.84 -11.56
CA ARG A 112 -3.79 13.31 -12.83
C ARG A 112 -4.49 14.53 -13.46
N HIS A 113 -5.73 14.81 -13.06
CA HIS A 113 -6.53 15.97 -13.46
C HIS A 113 -6.33 17.18 -12.52
N TYR A 114 -5.79 16.94 -11.33
CA TYR A 114 -5.57 17.96 -10.30
C TYR A 114 -4.19 18.61 -10.43
N SER A 115 -3.13 17.81 -10.61
CA SER A 115 -1.78 18.34 -10.77
C SER A 115 -1.14 17.88 -12.07
N ARG A 116 -0.33 18.76 -12.68
CA ARG A 116 0.56 18.43 -13.81
C ARG A 116 1.96 18.04 -13.36
N ALA A 117 2.37 18.43 -12.15
CA ALA A 117 3.69 18.15 -11.60
C ALA A 117 3.85 16.66 -11.26
N TYR A 118 5.07 16.13 -11.43
CA TYR A 118 5.40 14.76 -11.04
C TYR A 118 5.45 14.59 -9.50
N PHE A 119 5.86 15.65 -8.80
CA PHE A 119 5.78 15.81 -7.34
C PHE A 119 4.82 16.98 -7.04
N PRO A 120 3.55 16.71 -6.71
CA PRO A 120 2.51 17.74 -6.62
C PRO A 120 2.66 18.70 -5.44
N ASP A 121 1.97 19.84 -5.51
CA ASP A 121 1.75 20.71 -4.36
C ASP A 121 0.64 20.13 -3.47
N ALA A 122 0.79 20.20 -2.15
CA ALA A 122 -0.17 19.72 -1.17
C ALA A 122 -1.53 20.45 -1.23
N ARG A 123 -1.60 21.65 -1.82
CA ARG A 123 -2.85 22.34 -2.17
C ARG A 123 -3.68 21.57 -3.20
N ASP A 124 -3.03 20.86 -4.12
CA ASP A 124 -3.73 19.99 -5.08
C ASP A 124 -4.37 18.79 -4.37
N MET A 125 -3.75 18.28 -3.30
CA MET A 125 -4.33 17.23 -2.44
C MET A 125 -5.51 17.73 -1.61
N VAL A 126 -5.46 18.95 -1.08
CA VAL A 126 -6.61 19.56 -0.39
C VAL A 126 -7.79 19.74 -1.35
N ARG A 127 -7.55 20.22 -2.58
CA ARG A 127 -8.60 20.34 -3.61
C ARG A 127 -9.15 18.97 -3.99
N TYR A 128 -8.27 18.00 -4.27
CA TYR A 128 -8.64 16.64 -4.65
C TYR A 128 -9.56 15.95 -3.63
N LEU A 129 -9.20 15.99 -2.34
CA LEU A 129 -9.95 15.32 -1.30
C LEU A 129 -11.28 16.03 -0.98
N GLY A 130 -11.37 17.34 -1.22
CA GLY A 130 -12.63 18.10 -1.21
C GLY A 130 -13.57 17.62 -2.31
N ASP A 131 -13.14 17.78 -3.56
CA ASP A 131 -13.91 17.38 -4.75
C ASP A 131 -14.32 15.89 -4.69
N PHE A 132 -13.46 15.01 -4.18
CA PHE A 132 -13.77 13.58 -4.01
C PHE A 132 -14.91 13.35 -3.01
N ALA A 133 -14.94 14.08 -1.89
CA ALA A 133 -16.00 13.96 -0.91
C ALA A 133 -17.32 14.56 -1.43
N ASP A 134 -17.24 15.74 -2.05
CA ASP A 134 -18.41 16.52 -2.47
C ASP A 134 -19.07 15.90 -3.72
N THR A 135 -18.28 15.52 -4.74
CA THR A 135 -18.80 14.92 -6.00
C THR A 135 -19.45 13.55 -5.76
N LEU A 136 -18.98 12.81 -4.75
CA LEU A 136 -19.53 11.49 -4.39
C LEU A 136 -20.61 11.59 -3.29
N GLY A 137 -20.93 12.78 -2.79
CA GLY A 137 -21.94 13.01 -1.76
C GLY A 137 -21.65 12.27 -0.45
N LEU A 138 -20.38 12.14 -0.05
CA LEU A 138 -20.00 11.35 1.12
C LEU A 138 -20.51 11.99 2.41
N ARG A 139 -21.07 11.16 3.31
CA ARG A 139 -21.68 11.59 4.58
C ARG A 139 -20.64 12.01 5.64
N VAL A 140 -19.99 13.15 5.43
CA VAL A 140 -18.99 13.71 6.34
C VAL A 140 -19.58 14.80 7.24
N GLN A 141 -19.46 14.61 8.55
CA GLN A 141 -19.77 15.59 9.58
C GLN A 141 -18.49 16.35 9.94
N TYR A 142 -18.33 17.51 9.31
CA TYR A 142 -17.23 18.45 9.58
C TYR A 142 -17.39 19.16 10.93
N ASN A 143 -16.31 19.78 11.41
CA ASN A 143 -16.26 20.47 12.72
C ASN A 143 -16.71 19.60 13.90
N THR A 144 -16.52 18.28 13.80
CA THR A 144 -16.95 17.29 14.79
C THR A 144 -15.73 16.51 15.28
N THR A 145 -15.19 16.98 16.40
CA THR A 145 -14.00 16.44 17.06
C THR A 145 -14.45 15.42 18.09
N ILE A 146 -14.30 14.13 17.80
CA ILE A 146 -14.54 13.08 18.80
C ILE A 146 -13.45 13.16 19.87
N ALA A 147 -13.85 13.53 21.08
CA ALA A 147 -12.98 13.74 22.23
C ALA A 147 -12.82 12.47 23.08
N HIS A 148 -13.81 11.57 23.06
CA HIS A 148 -13.78 10.32 23.82
C HIS A 148 -14.47 9.19 23.07
N VAL A 149 -13.89 7.99 23.15
CA VAL A 149 -14.43 6.76 22.57
C VAL A 149 -14.49 5.67 23.63
N THR A 150 -15.68 5.14 23.88
CA THR A 150 -15.96 4.04 24.81
C THR A 150 -16.65 2.87 24.08
N LEU A 151 -16.90 1.80 24.84
CA LEU A 151 -17.45 0.54 24.36
C LEU A 151 -18.48 0.07 25.38
N ASP A 152 -19.74 0.00 24.95
CA ASP A 152 -20.87 -0.43 25.76
C ASP A 152 -21.32 -1.83 25.30
N LYS A 153 -21.33 -2.78 26.23
CA LYS A 153 -21.69 -4.18 25.93
C LYS A 153 -23.19 -4.31 25.70
N ASP A 154 -23.57 -4.80 24.53
CA ASP A 154 -24.95 -5.09 24.15
C ASP A 154 -24.96 -6.38 23.31
N ARG A 155 -25.77 -7.36 23.71
CA ARG A 155 -25.91 -8.63 22.99
C ARG A 155 -26.61 -8.49 21.64
N GLN A 156 -27.33 -7.39 21.42
CA GLN A 156 -27.98 -7.08 20.13
C GLN A 156 -26.99 -6.53 19.09
N ALA A 157 -25.84 -6.00 19.52
CA ALA A 157 -24.83 -5.48 18.60
C ALA A 157 -24.03 -6.60 17.92
N TRP A 158 -23.65 -6.41 16.65
CA TRP A 158 -22.98 -7.43 15.83
C TRP A 158 -21.67 -8.00 16.41
N ASN A 159 -21.02 -7.26 17.31
CA ASN A 159 -19.76 -7.64 17.95
C ASN A 159 -19.91 -7.85 19.48
N GLY A 160 -21.15 -7.92 19.99
CA GLY A 160 -21.47 -8.02 21.42
C GLY A 160 -21.30 -6.70 22.20
N HIS A 161 -21.12 -5.60 21.47
CA HIS A 161 -20.99 -4.24 21.99
C HIS A 161 -21.20 -3.21 20.87
N TYR A 162 -21.52 -1.99 21.27
CA TYR A 162 -21.45 -0.80 20.44
C TYR A 162 -20.25 0.07 20.82
N PHE A 163 -19.70 0.80 19.85
CA PHE A 163 -18.80 1.92 20.11
C PHE A 163 -19.61 3.18 20.36
N ILE A 164 -19.23 3.91 21.41
CA ILE A 164 -19.85 5.18 21.81
C ILE A 164 -18.80 6.27 21.63
N LEU A 165 -19.10 7.24 20.76
CA LEU A 165 -18.22 8.35 20.40
C LEU A 165 -18.84 9.64 20.94
N THR A 166 -18.13 10.36 21.80
CA THR A 166 -18.56 11.66 22.34
C THR A 166 -17.78 12.76 21.65
N ASP A 167 -18.48 13.72 21.04
CA ASP A 167 -17.88 14.89 20.40
C ASP A 167 -17.48 15.99 21.41
N GLN A 168 -16.85 17.06 20.92
CA GLN A 168 -16.41 18.18 21.75
C GLN A 168 -17.55 19.04 22.32
N LYS A 169 -18.80 18.79 21.92
CA LYS A 169 -20.02 19.43 22.44
C LYS A 169 -20.77 18.54 23.42
N GLY A 170 -20.28 17.32 23.68
CA GLY A 170 -20.96 16.31 24.49
C GLY A 170 -22.05 15.54 23.74
N GLN A 171 -22.19 15.72 22.42
CA GLN A 171 -23.09 14.91 21.61
C GLN A 171 -22.55 13.48 21.52
N VAL A 172 -23.44 12.50 21.68
CA VAL A 172 -23.12 11.07 21.66
C VAL A 172 -23.56 10.45 20.34
N HIS A 173 -22.66 9.71 19.70
CA HIS A 173 -22.91 8.91 18.51
C HIS A 173 -22.61 7.43 18.80
N GLN A 174 -23.39 6.52 18.22
CA GLN A 174 -23.33 5.08 18.52
C GLN A 174 -23.22 4.26 17.24
N CYS A 175 -22.33 3.26 17.20
CA CYS A 175 -22.21 2.36 16.05
C CYS A 175 -21.70 0.94 16.35
N SER A 176 -22.04 -0.01 15.46
CA SER A 176 -21.67 -1.44 15.59
C SER A 176 -20.21 -1.75 15.20
N VAL A 177 -19.62 -0.93 14.33
CA VAL A 177 -18.25 -1.03 13.82
C VAL A 177 -17.62 0.36 13.76
N LEU A 178 -16.38 0.50 14.22
CA LEU A 178 -15.62 1.74 14.23
C LEU A 178 -14.36 1.61 13.37
N PHE A 179 -14.24 2.45 12.36
CA PHE A 179 -13.02 2.64 11.56
C PHE A 179 -12.25 3.87 12.05
N VAL A 180 -11.02 3.69 12.51
CA VAL A 180 -10.13 4.80 12.87
C VAL A 180 -9.20 5.10 11.71
N ALA A 181 -9.40 6.27 11.08
CA ALA A 181 -8.65 6.76 9.92
C ALA A 181 -7.95 8.11 10.21
N THR A 182 -7.62 8.37 11.48
CA THR A 182 -7.03 9.62 12.00
C THR A 182 -5.58 9.87 11.58
N GLY A 183 -4.90 8.86 11.03
CA GLY A 183 -3.49 8.96 10.61
C GLY A 183 -2.52 8.98 11.80
N LEU A 184 -1.41 9.70 11.66
CA LEU A 184 -0.46 9.99 12.74
C LEU A 184 -0.46 11.50 12.97
N SER A 185 -0.85 11.94 14.16
CA SER A 185 -1.16 13.35 14.46
C SER A 185 -0.36 13.93 15.63
N VAL A 186 0.25 13.09 16.47
CA VAL A 186 0.99 13.51 17.66
C VAL A 186 2.47 13.62 17.30
N PRO A 187 3.12 14.79 17.42
CA PRO A 187 4.57 14.90 17.22
C PRO A 187 5.31 13.93 18.13
N ASN A 188 6.34 13.27 17.60
CA ASN A 188 7.23 12.47 18.43
C ASN A 188 8.19 13.40 19.18
N GLN A 189 8.13 13.36 20.50
CA GLN A 189 8.99 14.15 21.40
C GLN A 189 9.84 13.19 22.22
N VAL A 190 11.11 13.55 22.41
CA VAL A 190 12.06 12.85 23.27
C VAL A 190 12.45 13.84 24.34
N ASP A 191 12.32 13.41 25.60
CA ASP A 191 12.63 14.21 26.77
C ASP A 191 14.11 14.02 27.13
N PHE A 192 14.86 15.12 27.13
CA PHE A 192 16.27 15.21 27.49
C PHE A 192 16.59 16.66 27.91
N PRO A 193 17.67 16.93 28.67
CA PRO A 193 17.94 18.28 29.17
C PRO A 193 18.12 19.31 28.03
N GLY A 194 17.33 20.38 28.03
CA GLY A 194 17.32 21.39 26.96
C GLY A 194 16.44 21.05 25.76
N SER A 195 15.68 19.95 25.79
CA SER A 195 14.71 19.58 24.75
C SER A 195 13.58 20.61 24.59
N GLU A 196 13.28 21.37 25.65
CA GLU A 196 12.33 22.48 25.67
C GLU A 196 12.73 23.67 24.78
N TYR A 197 14.02 23.79 24.42
CA TYR A 197 14.50 24.79 23.48
C TYR A 197 14.26 24.42 22.00
N ALA A 198 13.92 23.14 21.71
CA ALA A 198 13.80 22.65 20.34
C ALA A 198 12.45 22.97 19.70
N GLU A 199 12.47 23.76 18.62
CA GLU A 199 11.29 24.13 17.84
C GLU A 199 10.75 22.93 17.06
N GLY A 200 9.44 22.69 17.16
CA GLY A 200 8.79 21.59 16.44
C GLY A 200 8.73 21.81 14.94
N TYR A 201 8.97 20.77 14.13
CA TYR A 201 8.60 20.76 12.70
C TYR A 201 7.15 21.21 12.46
N GLU A 202 6.25 20.98 13.43
CA GLU A 202 4.89 21.52 13.37
C GLU A 202 4.81 23.05 13.38
N SER A 203 5.68 23.77 14.09
CA SER A 203 5.57 25.20 14.42
C SER A 203 6.70 26.08 13.88
N VAL A 204 7.89 25.53 13.62
CA VAL A 204 9.07 26.25 13.10
C VAL A 204 8.75 27.04 11.82
N SER A 205 9.45 28.14 11.56
CA SER A 205 9.22 28.91 10.32
C SER A 205 9.50 28.08 9.06
N VAL A 206 8.89 28.53 7.96
CA VAL A 206 9.10 28.01 6.59
C VAL A 206 9.66 29.09 5.66
N ASP A 207 9.79 30.33 6.13
CA ASP A 207 10.43 31.40 5.38
C ASP A 207 11.96 31.23 5.52
N PRO A 208 12.72 31.09 4.43
CA PRO A 208 14.18 31.02 4.50
C PRO A 208 14.80 32.28 5.13
N GLU A 209 14.19 33.46 5.00
CA GLU A 209 14.73 34.71 5.54
C GLU A 209 14.91 34.67 7.07
N ASP A 210 14.07 33.90 7.78
CA ASP A 210 14.17 33.70 9.24
C ASP A 210 15.43 32.91 9.67
N PHE A 211 16.21 32.37 8.73
CA PHE A 211 17.40 31.53 8.96
C PHE A 211 18.69 32.12 8.36
N VAL A 212 18.65 33.33 7.80
CA VAL A 212 19.80 33.97 7.15
C VAL A 212 20.97 34.13 8.12
N GLY A 213 22.13 33.60 7.74
CA GLY A 213 23.38 33.71 8.51
C GLY A 213 23.39 32.95 9.84
N GLN A 214 22.51 31.96 10.02
CA GLN A 214 22.36 31.20 11.26
C GLN A 214 23.01 29.81 11.18
N ASN A 215 23.44 29.30 12.33
CA ASN A 215 23.90 27.92 12.52
C ASN A 215 22.72 27.05 12.97
N VAL A 216 22.32 26.01 12.22
CA VAL A 216 21.08 25.26 12.53
C VAL A 216 21.34 23.80 12.87
N LEU A 217 20.79 23.33 13.99
CA LEU A 217 20.76 21.92 14.37
C LEU A 217 19.38 21.32 14.08
N ILE A 218 19.31 20.25 13.29
CA ILE A 218 18.06 19.49 13.04
C ILE A 218 18.15 18.12 13.72
N LEU A 219 17.22 17.86 14.65
CA LEU A 219 17.09 16.58 15.34
C LEU A 219 16.21 15.64 14.53
N GLY A 220 16.78 14.55 14.02
CA GLY A 220 16.14 13.56 13.16
C GLY A 220 16.61 13.62 11.70
N ARG A 221 16.43 12.50 10.98
CA ARG A 221 16.91 12.30 9.60
C ARG A 221 15.85 11.68 8.67
N GLY A 222 14.58 11.95 8.95
CA GLY A 222 13.45 11.54 8.10
C GLY A 222 13.13 12.58 7.01
N ASN A 223 12.19 12.29 6.12
CA ASN A 223 11.80 13.19 5.03
C ASN A 223 11.48 14.63 5.50
N SER A 224 10.76 14.80 6.63
CA SER A 224 10.46 16.10 7.24
C SER A 224 11.69 16.91 7.69
N ALA A 225 12.76 16.22 8.09
CA ALA A 225 14.01 16.84 8.49
C ALA A 225 14.75 17.36 7.25
N PHE A 226 14.83 16.54 6.21
CA PHE A 226 15.50 16.87 4.96
C PHE A 226 14.76 17.91 4.12
N GLU A 227 13.42 17.93 4.07
CA GLU A 227 12.70 19.06 3.41
C GLU A 227 12.91 20.38 4.14
N THR A 228 13.16 20.36 5.45
CA THR A 228 13.46 21.56 6.23
C THR A 228 14.88 22.04 6.00
N ALA A 229 15.85 21.11 5.92
CA ALA A 229 17.20 21.42 5.48
C ALA A 229 17.22 22.02 4.06
N GLU A 230 16.60 21.35 3.09
CA GLU A 230 16.51 21.78 1.69
C GLU A 230 15.96 23.22 1.53
N ASN A 231 14.98 23.60 2.37
CA ASN A 231 14.37 24.93 2.33
C ASN A 231 15.29 26.06 2.84
N ILE A 232 16.22 25.76 3.76
CA ILE A 232 17.08 26.77 4.42
C ILE A 232 18.57 26.65 4.03
N LEU A 233 18.93 25.63 3.25
CA LEU A 233 20.29 25.30 2.81
C LEU A 233 21.04 26.49 2.19
N GLY A 234 20.36 27.30 1.40
CA GLY A 234 20.95 28.44 0.67
C GLY A 234 21.14 29.72 1.49
N VAL A 235 20.74 29.74 2.77
CA VAL A 235 20.71 30.97 3.61
C VAL A 235 21.39 30.80 4.97
N THR A 236 21.48 29.58 5.50
CA THR A 236 22.21 29.26 6.75
C THR A 236 23.73 29.26 6.55
N ASN A 237 24.50 29.45 7.63
CA ASN A 237 25.97 29.25 7.60
C ASN A 237 26.32 27.76 7.42
N PHE A 238 25.59 26.90 8.15
CA PHE A 238 25.64 25.44 8.05
C PHE A 238 24.44 24.81 8.78
N ILE A 239 24.13 23.58 8.39
CA ILE A 239 23.09 22.74 8.96
C ILE A 239 23.72 21.42 9.41
N HIS A 240 23.59 21.10 10.70
CA HIS A 240 23.93 19.78 11.23
C HIS A 240 22.67 18.95 11.50
N MET A 241 22.67 17.67 11.11
CA MET A 241 21.56 16.74 11.36
C MET A 241 21.95 15.60 12.30
N LEU A 242 21.35 15.59 13.49
CA LEU A 242 21.64 14.66 14.57
C LEU A 242 20.55 13.59 14.72
N SER A 243 20.92 12.31 14.75
CA SER A 243 19.96 11.21 14.96
C SER A 243 20.66 9.93 15.38
N ARG A 244 19.99 9.10 16.20
CA ARG A 244 20.45 7.79 16.72
C ARG A 244 20.85 6.69 15.71
N SER A 245 20.88 7.00 14.41
CA SER A 245 21.19 6.04 13.35
C SER A 245 21.58 6.75 12.06
N ARG A 246 22.38 6.07 11.22
CA ARG A 246 22.70 6.47 9.83
C ARG A 246 21.46 6.89 9.02
N VAL A 247 21.66 7.75 8.03
CA VAL A 247 20.63 8.05 7.02
C VAL A 247 20.22 6.75 6.31
N ARG A 248 18.92 6.60 6.06
CA ARG A 248 18.34 5.50 5.29
C ARG A 248 17.71 6.07 4.03
N LEU A 249 18.15 5.57 2.89
CA LEU A 249 17.81 6.11 1.57
C LEU A 249 16.67 5.27 0.97
N SER A 250 15.66 5.91 0.40
CA SER A 250 14.43 5.21 -0.06
C SER A 250 14.69 4.23 -1.19
N TRP A 251 15.68 4.51 -2.05
CA TRP A 251 16.06 3.64 -3.16
C TRP A 251 16.82 2.40 -2.67
N ALA A 252 17.74 2.57 -1.72
CA ALA A 252 18.46 1.46 -1.09
C ALA A 252 17.53 0.56 -0.26
N THR A 253 16.63 1.17 0.52
CA THR A 253 15.71 0.43 1.43
C THR A 253 14.40 -0.03 0.79
N HIS A 254 14.13 0.40 -0.45
CA HIS A 254 12.82 0.27 -1.10
C HIS A 254 11.63 0.73 -0.22
N TYR A 255 11.82 1.76 0.60
CA TYR A 255 10.78 2.25 1.50
C TYR A 255 10.55 3.76 1.35
N VAL A 256 9.34 4.14 0.92
CA VAL A 256 8.94 5.53 0.63
C VAL A 256 9.00 6.44 1.87
N GLY A 257 8.97 5.87 3.08
CA GLY A 257 9.05 6.62 4.34
C GLY A 257 10.47 6.92 4.83
N ASP A 258 11.48 6.23 4.28
CA ASP A 258 12.89 6.57 4.43
C ASP A 258 13.23 7.69 3.39
N LEU A 259 14.42 8.32 3.43
CA LEU A 259 14.70 9.58 2.73
C LEU A 259 14.54 9.46 1.20
N ARG A 260 13.68 10.31 0.63
CA ARG A 260 13.44 10.40 -0.82
C ARG A 260 14.46 11.33 -1.48
N ALA A 261 14.95 10.90 -2.65
CA ALA A 261 15.96 11.61 -3.45
C ALA A 261 15.67 13.09 -3.77
N ILE A 262 14.40 13.50 -3.70
CA ILE A 262 13.93 14.86 -3.95
C ILE A 262 14.34 15.89 -2.88
N ASN A 263 14.75 15.43 -1.70
CA ASN A 263 15.20 16.27 -0.57
C ASN A 263 16.65 15.90 -0.19
N ASN A 264 17.49 15.52 -1.15
CA ASN A 264 18.85 15.04 -0.91
C ASN A 264 19.89 16.16 -0.73
N GLY A 265 19.57 17.44 -0.97
CA GLY A 265 20.58 18.48 -1.19
C GLY A 265 21.65 18.57 -0.11
N LEU A 266 21.26 18.40 1.16
CA LEU A 266 22.18 18.39 2.30
C LEU A 266 23.20 17.22 2.27
N LEU A 267 22.87 16.08 1.65
CA LEU A 267 23.82 14.99 1.49
C LEU A 267 24.97 15.37 0.55
N ASP A 268 24.67 16.11 -0.52
CA ASP A 268 25.67 16.57 -1.48
C ASP A 268 26.54 17.66 -0.83
N THR A 269 25.97 18.62 -0.11
CA THR A 269 26.74 19.66 0.58
C THR A 269 27.62 19.09 1.71
N TYR A 270 27.12 18.12 2.49
CA TYR A 270 27.93 17.37 3.46
C TYR A 270 29.11 16.65 2.78
N GLN A 271 28.84 15.85 1.75
CA GLN A 271 29.85 15.02 1.09
C GLN A 271 30.88 15.85 0.29
N LEU A 272 30.44 16.97 -0.30
CA LEU A 272 31.28 17.93 -1.03
C LEU A 272 31.91 18.99 -0.12
N LYS A 273 31.81 18.83 1.21
CA LYS A 273 32.46 19.67 2.25
C LYS A 273 32.04 21.15 2.26
N SER A 274 30.78 21.43 1.93
CA SER A 274 30.16 22.74 2.06
C SER A 274 29.55 22.96 3.45
N LEU A 275 30.36 22.74 4.50
CA LEU A 275 30.10 22.96 5.94
C LEU A 275 28.97 22.16 6.62
N ASP A 276 27.96 21.68 5.90
CA ASP A 276 26.88 20.86 6.47
C ASP A 276 27.39 19.54 7.05
N GLY A 277 26.61 18.93 7.95
CA GLY A 277 27.07 17.79 8.76
C GLY A 277 25.99 16.78 9.13
N LEU A 278 26.37 15.50 9.16
CA LEU A 278 25.55 14.39 9.64
C LEU A 278 26.19 13.78 10.89
N LEU A 279 25.44 13.71 12.01
CA LEU A 279 25.93 13.23 13.31
C LEU A 279 25.06 12.11 13.92
N GLU A 280 25.69 11.11 14.54
CA GLU A 280 25.04 9.98 15.22
C GLU A 280 25.21 10.05 16.74
N SER A 281 24.10 10.11 17.47
CA SER A 281 24.01 9.90 18.92
C SER A 281 22.54 9.71 19.31
N ASP A 282 22.24 9.06 20.44
CA ASP A 282 20.88 9.08 20.98
C ASP A 282 20.66 10.39 21.75
N LEU A 283 19.48 10.98 21.62
CA LEU A 283 19.18 12.26 22.28
C LEU A 283 19.09 12.11 23.80
N THR A 284 18.85 10.88 24.30
CA THR A 284 18.85 10.57 25.73
C THR A 284 20.23 10.67 26.39
N ASP A 285 21.31 10.59 25.60
CA ASP A 285 22.70 10.65 26.06
C ASP A 285 23.29 12.08 25.97
N LEU A 286 22.48 13.05 25.54
CA LEU A 286 22.88 14.42 25.24
C LEU A 286 22.07 15.45 26.03
N ALA A 287 22.57 16.68 26.00
CA ALA A 287 21.90 17.86 26.50
C ALA A 287 22.16 19.07 25.59
N ILE A 288 21.25 20.04 25.66
CA ILE A 288 21.35 21.33 24.96
C ILE A 288 21.39 22.44 26.01
N LEU A 289 22.51 23.17 26.06
CA LEU A 289 22.70 24.29 26.96
C LEU A 289 22.54 25.59 26.20
N LYS A 290 21.80 26.55 26.79
CA LYS A 290 21.63 27.89 26.23
C LYS A 290 22.59 28.86 26.94
N ASP A 291 23.48 29.48 26.18
CA ASP A 291 24.43 30.45 26.73
C ASP A 291 23.81 31.83 26.98
N SER A 292 24.55 32.69 27.67
CA SER A 292 24.21 34.10 27.93
C SER A 292 23.95 34.96 26.68
N LYS A 293 24.41 34.54 25.50
CA LYS A 293 24.13 35.20 24.20
C LYS A 293 22.90 34.61 23.49
N GLY A 294 22.31 33.56 24.07
CA GLY A 294 21.14 32.86 23.57
C GLY A 294 21.43 31.78 22.54
N LYS A 295 22.70 31.43 22.30
CA LYS A 295 23.10 30.33 21.41
C LYS A 295 23.02 28.99 22.14
N PHE A 296 22.96 27.90 21.37
CA PHE A 296 22.78 26.54 21.87
C PHE A 296 24.05 25.70 21.69
N HIS A 297 24.54 25.12 22.78
CA HIS A 297 25.68 24.21 22.82
C HIS A 297 25.19 22.78 23.04
N VAL A 298 25.70 21.80 22.28
CA VAL A 298 25.35 20.39 22.47
C VAL A 298 26.47 19.71 23.24
N THR A 299 26.14 19.12 24.39
CA THR A 299 27.09 18.41 25.26
C THR A 299 26.57 17.01 25.61
N PRO A 300 27.44 16.00 25.84
CA PRO A 300 27.06 14.77 26.51
C PRO A 300 26.40 15.04 27.86
N LYS A 301 25.35 14.28 28.18
CA LYS A 301 24.55 14.47 29.40
C LYS A 301 25.36 14.32 30.69
N PHE A 302 26.43 13.53 30.71
CA PHE A 302 27.22 13.30 31.92
C PHE A 302 27.91 14.58 32.45
N PHE A 303 28.28 15.54 31.60
CA PHE A 303 28.85 16.82 32.05
C PHE A 303 27.87 17.64 32.92
N LEU A 304 26.56 17.48 32.73
CA LEU A 304 25.53 18.05 33.61
C LEU A 304 25.37 17.29 34.92
N GLU A 305 25.71 16.02 34.95
CA GLU A 305 25.61 15.16 36.14
C GLU A 305 26.83 15.33 37.06
N GLU A 306 27.97 15.75 36.50
CA GLU A 306 29.18 16.16 37.24
C GLU A 306 29.13 17.63 37.71
N ALA A 307 28.41 18.51 36.99
CA ALA A 307 28.20 19.90 37.37
C ALA A 307 27.31 20.03 38.63
N ASN A 308 27.80 20.73 39.66
CA ASN A 308 27.01 21.00 40.86
C ASN A 308 25.75 21.81 40.51
N THR A 309 24.59 21.43 41.05
CA THR A 309 23.24 21.90 40.67
C THR A 309 22.96 23.41 40.75
N ASN A 310 23.92 24.21 41.21
CA ASN A 310 23.82 25.67 41.32
C ASN A 310 24.70 26.42 40.29
N GLN A 311 25.36 25.70 39.37
CA GLN A 311 26.15 26.30 38.29
C GLN A 311 25.25 26.88 37.19
N SER A 312 25.58 28.07 36.68
CA SER A 312 24.93 28.63 35.50
C SER A 312 25.36 27.85 34.25
N ALA A 313 24.56 27.89 33.18
CA ALA A 313 24.88 27.21 31.92
C ALA A 313 26.24 27.64 31.34
N ASP A 314 26.64 28.92 31.53
CA ASP A 314 27.96 29.43 31.12
C ASP A 314 29.15 28.90 31.97
N SER A 315 28.89 28.15 33.06
CA SER A 315 29.91 27.64 33.99
C SER A 315 30.06 26.11 33.99
N ILE A 316 29.29 25.41 33.14
CA ILE A 316 29.41 23.98 32.92
C ILE A 316 30.56 23.75 31.93
N THR A 317 31.53 22.91 32.28
CA THR A 317 32.61 22.53 31.36
C THR A 317 32.02 21.86 30.12
N LEU A 318 32.31 22.46 28.96
CA LEU A 318 31.85 21.98 27.66
C LEU A 318 32.96 21.13 27.02
N PRO A 319 32.63 20.20 26.10
CA PRO A 319 33.63 19.39 25.40
C PRO A 319 34.70 20.20 24.66
N GLN A 320 34.41 21.46 24.33
CA GLN A 320 35.34 22.41 23.71
C GLN A 320 36.41 22.99 24.64
N ASP A 321 36.24 22.85 25.96
CA ASP A 321 37.21 23.32 26.94
C ASP A 321 38.38 22.33 27.05
N ASP A 322 38.13 21.04 26.80
CA ASP A 322 39.12 19.96 26.81
C ASP A 322 39.57 19.49 25.41
N ASN A 323 38.77 19.72 24.36
CA ASN A 323 39.04 19.24 23.00
C ASN A 323 38.62 20.27 21.92
N ASP A 324 39.60 20.82 21.21
CA ASP A 324 39.38 21.81 20.15
C ASP A 324 38.88 21.22 18.81
N ASN A 325 38.95 19.90 18.64
CA ASN A 325 38.68 19.21 17.38
C ASN A 325 37.52 18.21 17.47
N PHE A 326 36.29 18.73 17.53
CA PHE A 326 35.06 17.94 17.35
C PHE A 326 34.01 18.68 16.51
N ALA A 327 33.02 17.93 16.01
CA ALA A 327 32.08 18.40 15.00
C ALA A 327 31.05 19.43 15.52
N MET A 328 30.71 19.41 16.82
CA MET A 328 29.69 20.29 17.41
C MET A 328 30.27 21.46 18.21
N ARG A 329 31.54 21.82 17.99
CA ARG A 329 32.27 22.87 18.73
C ARG A 329 31.80 24.30 18.47
N VAL A 330 30.96 24.51 17.46
CA VAL A 330 30.39 25.82 17.13
C VAL A 330 28.93 25.80 17.57
N PRO A 331 28.47 26.77 18.37
CA PRO A 331 27.11 26.76 18.89
C PRO A 331 26.08 27.14 17.81
N TYR A 332 24.86 26.69 18.02
CA TYR A 332 23.74 26.85 17.09
C TYR A 332 22.87 28.06 17.45
N ASP A 333 22.29 28.69 16.45
CA ASP A 333 21.24 29.71 16.59
C ASP A 333 19.87 29.09 16.84
N ARG A 334 19.61 27.93 16.22
CA ARG A 334 18.31 27.25 16.27
C ARG A 334 18.47 25.74 16.38
N VAL A 335 17.54 25.13 17.10
CA VAL A 335 17.39 23.67 17.21
C VAL A 335 15.98 23.29 16.76
N ILE A 336 15.88 22.43 15.75
CA ILE A 336 14.60 22.05 15.12
C ILE A 336 14.37 20.54 15.31
N ARG A 337 13.28 20.14 15.95
CA ARG A 337 12.93 18.71 16.14
C ARG A 337 12.03 18.17 15.01
N CYS A 338 12.58 17.24 14.24
CA CYS A 338 11.97 16.56 13.10
C CYS A 338 11.86 15.03 13.35
N LEU A 339 11.51 14.65 14.58
CA LEU A 339 11.60 13.27 15.12
C LEU A 339 10.46 12.33 14.71
N GLY A 340 9.57 12.76 13.81
CA GLY A 340 8.45 11.98 13.28
C GLY A 340 7.14 12.14 14.08
N TRP A 341 6.23 11.19 13.90
CA TRP A 341 4.84 11.25 14.37
C TRP A 341 4.41 9.93 15.01
N ASN A 342 3.54 10.02 16.02
CA ASN A 342 2.90 8.92 16.73
C ASN A 342 1.39 8.91 16.50
N PHE A 343 0.77 7.77 16.79
CA PHE A 343 -0.69 7.62 16.80
C PHE A 343 -1.28 8.23 18.08
N ASP A 344 -2.44 8.86 17.97
CA ASP A 344 -3.14 9.45 19.10
C ASP A 344 -3.98 8.41 19.85
N PHE A 345 -3.51 7.99 21.02
CA PHE A 345 -4.25 7.07 21.89
C PHE A 345 -5.19 7.79 22.88
N SER A 346 -5.11 9.12 23.01
CA SER A 346 -5.70 9.87 24.14
C SER A 346 -7.23 9.79 24.19
N ILE A 347 -7.89 9.77 23.03
CA ILE A 347 -9.35 9.70 22.92
C ILE A 347 -9.94 8.32 23.23
N PHE A 348 -9.12 7.26 23.24
CA PHE A 348 -9.62 5.88 23.37
C PHE A 348 -9.62 5.42 24.82
N ASN A 349 -10.79 5.10 25.37
CA ASN A 349 -10.91 4.58 26.73
C ASN A 349 -10.17 3.24 26.88
N LYS A 350 -9.63 2.98 28.08
CA LYS A 350 -8.98 1.71 28.46
C LYS A 350 -9.85 0.47 28.17
N SER A 351 -11.18 0.60 28.18
CA SER A 351 -12.13 -0.48 27.82
C SER A 351 -11.93 -1.01 26.39
N LEU A 352 -11.46 -0.19 25.45
CA LEU A 352 -11.19 -0.61 24.06
C LEU A 352 -9.92 -1.47 23.94
N ARG A 353 -9.04 -1.43 24.96
CA ARG A 353 -7.74 -2.14 24.98
C ARG A 353 -6.86 -1.86 23.75
N LEU A 354 -6.99 -0.67 23.16
CA LEU A 354 -6.21 -0.22 22.02
C LEU A 354 -4.88 0.34 22.51
N ASN A 355 -3.84 -0.49 22.46
CA ASN A 355 -2.48 -0.14 22.88
C ASN A 355 -1.53 -0.16 21.68
N SER A 356 -0.37 0.51 21.82
CA SER A 356 0.73 0.32 20.90
C SER A 356 1.46 -1.01 21.16
N GLY A 357 2.23 -1.49 20.18
CA GLY A 357 3.01 -2.72 20.30
C GLY A 357 4.51 -2.43 20.48
N ASN A 358 5.20 -3.24 21.30
CA ASN A 358 6.63 -3.08 21.61
C ASN A 358 7.51 -2.87 20.36
N ALA A 359 7.20 -3.56 19.25
CA ALA A 359 7.94 -3.48 18.00
C ALA A 359 8.01 -2.08 17.35
N PHE A 360 7.08 -1.17 17.68
CA PHE A 360 6.98 0.16 17.06
C PHE A 360 6.87 1.32 18.09
N GLY A 361 7.14 1.06 19.37
CA GLY A 361 7.00 2.07 20.42
C GLY A 361 5.58 2.64 20.48
N LYS A 362 5.44 3.97 20.46
CA LYS A 362 4.14 4.69 20.39
C LYS A 362 3.66 4.97 18.95
N LYS A 363 4.41 4.55 17.92
CA LYS A 363 4.18 4.98 16.53
C LYS A 363 2.88 4.45 15.93
N TYR A 364 2.56 3.18 16.18
CA TYR A 364 1.40 2.51 15.60
C TYR A 364 0.64 1.67 16.64
N PRO A 365 -0.70 1.57 16.53
CA PRO A 365 -1.50 0.64 17.32
C PRO A 365 -1.22 -0.83 16.96
N LEU A 366 -1.43 -1.71 17.92
CA LEU A 366 -1.27 -3.16 17.77
C LEU A 366 -2.55 -3.80 17.20
N ILE A 367 -2.51 -4.13 15.91
CA ILE A 367 -3.63 -4.72 15.16
C ILE A 367 -3.32 -6.13 14.63
N ARG A 368 -4.35 -6.78 14.09
CA ARG A 368 -4.29 -8.07 13.38
C ARG A 368 -4.00 -7.83 11.89
N ALA A 369 -3.68 -8.90 11.16
CA ALA A 369 -3.59 -8.87 9.69
C ALA A 369 -4.92 -8.46 9.00
N SER A 370 -6.06 -8.61 9.68
CA SER A 370 -7.37 -8.10 9.25
C SER A 370 -7.54 -6.59 9.44
N TYR A 371 -6.50 -5.88 9.88
CA TYR A 371 -6.50 -4.48 10.31
C TYR A 371 -7.42 -4.17 11.51
N GLU A 372 -8.00 -5.21 12.11
CA GLU A 372 -8.82 -5.17 13.32
C GLU A 372 -7.94 -5.07 14.57
N SER A 373 -8.38 -4.31 15.56
CA SER A 373 -7.73 -4.22 16.87
C SER A 373 -7.61 -5.59 17.53
N LYS A 374 -6.48 -5.87 18.17
CA LYS A 374 -6.36 -7.08 19.00
C LYS A 374 -7.22 -7.00 20.27
N GLY A 375 -7.55 -5.79 20.72
CA GLY A 375 -8.27 -5.53 21.98
C GLY A 375 -9.79 -5.52 21.87
N SER A 376 -10.33 -5.02 20.76
CA SER A 376 -11.78 -4.88 20.52
C SER A 376 -12.17 -5.35 19.11
N ARG A 377 -13.06 -6.35 19.04
CA ARG A 377 -13.67 -6.83 17.79
C ARG A 377 -14.53 -5.71 17.18
N GLY A 378 -14.52 -5.52 15.87
CA GLY A 378 -15.28 -4.43 15.24
C GLY A 378 -14.61 -3.05 15.27
N LEU A 379 -13.46 -2.89 15.94
CA LEU A 379 -12.62 -1.70 15.82
C LEU A 379 -11.50 -1.96 14.82
N PHE A 380 -11.44 -1.19 13.74
CA PHE A 380 -10.46 -1.31 12.66
C PHE A 380 -9.61 -0.06 12.55
N ILE A 381 -8.31 -0.22 12.28
CA ILE A 381 -7.39 0.90 12.02
C ILE A 381 -7.10 0.95 10.53
N LEU A 382 -7.23 2.12 9.91
CA LEU A 382 -7.07 2.32 8.48
C LEU A 382 -5.98 3.36 8.16
N GLY A 383 -5.51 3.35 6.90
CA GLY A 383 -4.54 4.32 6.40
C GLY A 383 -3.16 4.17 7.03
N THR A 384 -2.38 5.25 7.08
CA THR A 384 -1.01 5.24 7.62
C THR A 384 -0.89 4.66 9.03
N ALA A 385 -1.94 4.77 9.87
CA ALA A 385 -1.96 4.18 11.21
C ALA A 385 -1.98 2.63 11.20
N SER A 386 -2.49 2.01 10.14
CA SER A 386 -2.58 0.55 9.99
C SER A 386 -1.28 -0.10 9.51
N HIS A 387 -0.27 0.71 9.17
CA HIS A 387 1.00 0.28 8.61
C HIS A 387 1.86 -0.58 9.56
N SER A 388 1.45 -0.83 10.82
CA SER A 388 2.10 -1.84 11.67
C SER A 388 2.02 -3.27 11.11
N VAL A 389 1.12 -3.55 10.16
CA VAL A 389 1.02 -4.85 9.46
C VAL A 389 2.18 -5.07 8.47
N ASP A 390 2.57 -4.01 7.75
CA ASP A 390 3.49 -4.06 6.61
C ASP A 390 4.62 -3.00 6.66
N TYR A 391 4.93 -2.50 7.86
CA TYR A 391 5.95 -1.47 8.08
C TYR A 391 7.30 -1.87 7.47
N ARG A 392 7.82 -1.04 6.55
CA ARG A 392 9.05 -1.32 5.77
C ARG A 392 9.02 -2.63 4.97
N LYS A 393 7.83 -3.14 4.63
CA LYS A 393 7.64 -4.31 3.77
C LYS A 393 6.88 -3.99 2.49
N SER A 394 5.87 -3.11 2.56
CA SER A 394 5.01 -2.78 1.43
C SER A 394 4.45 -1.34 1.55
N ALA A 395 3.54 -0.95 0.65
CA ALA A 395 3.09 0.43 0.51
C ALA A 395 1.97 0.91 1.47
N GLY A 396 1.52 0.09 2.43
CA GLY A 396 0.35 0.36 3.29
C GLY A 396 0.46 1.60 4.17
N GLY A 397 1.63 2.23 4.27
CA GLY A 397 1.81 3.55 4.90
C GLY A 397 1.28 4.73 4.07
N PHE A 398 1.06 4.52 2.77
CA PHE A 398 0.87 5.57 1.75
C PHE A 398 -0.40 5.32 0.92
N ILE A 399 -0.93 6.36 0.27
CA ILE A 399 -2.24 6.31 -0.40
C ILE A 399 -2.34 5.17 -1.42
N HIS A 400 -1.29 4.96 -2.22
CA HIS A 400 -1.21 3.88 -3.21
C HIS A 400 -1.14 2.47 -2.63
N GLY A 401 -0.80 2.28 -1.35
CA GLY A 401 -0.97 0.99 -0.70
C GLY A 401 -2.29 0.89 0.03
N PHE A 402 -2.54 1.81 0.96
CA PHE A 402 -3.68 1.66 1.87
C PHE A 402 -5.04 1.75 1.18
N ARG A 403 -5.17 2.36 -0.01
CA ARG A 403 -6.44 2.35 -0.76
C ARG A 403 -6.94 0.93 -1.06
N TYR A 404 -6.02 -0.03 -1.24
CA TYR A 404 -6.32 -1.44 -1.43
C TYR A 404 -6.54 -2.18 -0.11
N THR A 405 -5.78 -1.85 0.95
CA THR A 405 -6.04 -2.44 2.28
C THR A 405 -7.43 -2.04 2.82
N VAL A 406 -7.86 -0.80 2.56
CA VAL A 406 -9.22 -0.30 2.85
C VAL A 406 -10.27 -1.07 2.03
N ARG A 407 -10.00 -1.34 0.74
CA ARG A 407 -10.84 -2.20 -0.12
C ARG A 407 -10.96 -3.63 0.44
N ALA A 408 -9.86 -4.20 0.92
CA ALA A 408 -9.85 -5.52 1.55
C ALA A 408 -10.64 -5.55 2.87
N VAL A 409 -10.45 -4.57 3.76
CA VAL A 409 -11.24 -4.45 5.01
C VAL A 409 -12.73 -4.33 4.73
N HIS A 410 -13.12 -3.52 3.75
CA HIS A 410 -14.52 -3.43 3.32
C HIS A 410 -15.07 -4.80 2.89
N ARG A 411 -14.38 -5.49 1.97
CA ARG A 411 -14.79 -6.83 1.49
C ARG A 411 -14.89 -7.88 2.61
N LEU A 412 -14.00 -7.84 3.62
CA LEU A 412 -14.08 -8.71 4.80
C LEU A 412 -15.36 -8.47 5.63
N LEU A 413 -15.81 -7.22 5.72
CA LEU A 413 -16.99 -6.83 6.51
C LEU A 413 -18.31 -7.04 5.78
N GLU A 414 -18.31 -6.89 4.45
CA GLU A 414 -19.41 -7.26 3.57
C GLU A 414 -19.82 -8.74 3.76
N HIS A 415 -18.84 -9.65 3.84
CA HIS A 415 -19.13 -11.05 4.18
C HIS A 415 -19.57 -11.22 5.64
N ARG A 416 -18.80 -10.64 6.59
CA ARG A 416 -19.00 -10.83 8.04
C ARG A 416 -20.37 -10.35 8.55
N HIS A 417 -20.91 -9.27 7.98
CA HIS A 417 -22.12 -8.61 8.50
C HIS A 417 -23.29 -8.57 7.52
N HIS A 418 -23.04 -8.63 6.20
CA HIS A 418 -24.09 -8.50 5.18
C HIS A 418 -24.27 -9.76 4.32
N SER A 419 -23.58 -10.86 4.65
CA SER A 419 -23.59 -12.13 3.89
C SER A 419 -23.17 -12.02 2.41
N VAL A 420 -22.54 -10.91 2.02
CA VAL A 420 -22.04 -10.69 0.66
C VAL A 420 -20.68 -11.38 0.53
N THR A 421 -20.59 -12.45 -0.26
CA THR A 421 -19.34 -13.19 -0.49
C THR A 421 -18.26 -12.30 -1.13
N TRP A 422 -16.98 -12.65 -0.94
CA TRP A 422 -15.88 -11.95 -1.60
C TRP A 422 -16.09 -11.93 -3.12
N PRO A 423 -15.94 -10.78 -3.81
CA PRO A 423 -16.10 -10.71 -5.26
C PRO A 423 -15.16 -11.68 -5.98
N ALA A 424 -15.71 -12.50 -6.86
CA ALA A 424 -14.94 -13.40 -7.69
C ALA A 424 -15.55 -13.52 -9.09
N THR A 425 -14.70 -13.80 -10.06
CA THR A 425 -15.10 -14.11 -11.45
C THR A 425 -14.92 -15.60 -11.67
N GLU A 426 -15.98 -16.31 -12.07
CA GLU A 426 -15.92 -17.72 -12.41
C GLU A 426 -15.69 -17.90 -13.91
N LEU A 427 -14.70 -18.72 -14.28
CA LEU A 427 -14.26 -18.93 -15.67
C LEU A 427 -13.90 -20.40 -15.92
N PRO A 428 -14.02 -20.89 -17.17
CA PRO A 428 -13.56 -22.23 -17.53
C PRO A 428 -12.03 -22.34 -17.43
N ILE A 429 -11.51 -23.53 -17.10
CA ILE A 429 -10.06 -23.76 -16.88
C ILE A 429 -9.19 -23.38 -18.09
N THR A 430 -9.77 -23.44 -19.29
CA THR A 430 -9.17 -23.00 -20.56
C THR A 430 -8.77 -21.52 -20.58
N GLN A 431 -9.33 -20.68 -19.70
CA GLN A 431 -8.97 -19.26 -19.54
C GLN A 431 -8.03 -18.99 -18.36
N LEU A 432 -7.47 -20.04 -17.71
CA LEU A 432 -6.64 -19.86 -16.52
C LEU A 432 -5.37 -19.05 -16.83
N THR A 433 -4.59 -19.49 -17.81
CA THR A 433 -3.32 -18.84 -18.20
C THR A 433 -3.54 -17.37 -18.60
N SER A 434 -4.53 -17.09 -19.45
CA SER A 434 -4.84 -15.72 -19.89
C SER A 434 -5.37 -14.83 -18.77
N SER A 435 -6.14 -15.39 -17.83
CA SER A 435 -6.62 -14.65 -16.64
C SER A 435 -5.49 -14.27 -15.70
N ILE A 436 -4.52 -15.17 -15.49
CA ILE A 436 -3.30 -14.91 -14.72
C ILE A 436 -2.47 -13.83 -15.40
N VAL A 437 -2.13 -14.02 -16.69
CA VAL A 437 -1.34 -13.07 -17.49
C VAL A 437 -1.98 -11.68 -17.47
N ARG A 438 -3.29 -11.56 -17.70
CA ARG A 438 -4.00 -10.27 -17.62
C ARG A 438 -3.82 -9.62 -16.23
N ARG A 439 -4.08 -10.36 -15.16
CA ARG A 439 -4.05 -9.80 -13.79
C ARG A 439 -2.66 -9.38 -13.34
N VAL A 440 -1.61 -10.18 -13.61
CA VAL A 440 -0.24 -9.79 -13.26
C VAL A 440 0.25 -8.58 -14.07
N ASN A 441 -0.25 -8.41 -15.30
CA ASN A 441 0.07 -7.23 -16.12
C ASN A 441 -0.73 -5.98 -15.74
N GLU A 442 -1.98 -6.09 -15.27
CA GLU A 442 -2.85 -4.93 -15.05
C GLU A 442 -2.97 -4.51 -13.58
N ALA A 443 -3.10 -5.45 -12.65
CA ALA A 443 -3.55 -5.19 -11.28
C ALA A 443 -2.65 -4.19 -10.54
N SER A 444 -3.24 -3.16 -9.94
CA SER A 444 -2.49 -2.12 -9.22
C SER A 444 -2.41 -2.37 -7.72
N GLY A 445 -3.42 -2.98 -7.11
CA GLY A 445 -3.36 -3.35 -5.69
C GLY A 445 -2.39 -4.48 -5.42
N LEU A 446 -2.35 -5.50 -6.28
CA LEU A 446 -1.36 -6.59 -6.20
C LEU A 446 0.08 -6.07 -6.40
N TYR A 447 0.28 -5.12 -7.31
CA TYR A 447 1.57 -4.48 -7.57
C TYR A 447 2.04 -3.61 -6.39
N GLN A 448 1.15 -2.80 -5.81
CA GLN A 448 1.50 -1.86 -4.74
C GLN A 448 1.54 -2.50 -3.35
N MET A 449 0.70 -3.50 -3.09
CA MET A 449 0.68 -4.27 -1.84
C MET A 449 1.38 -5.62 -1.99
N PHE A 450 2.49 -5.63 -2.73
CA PHE A 450 3.36 -6.80 -2.92
C PHE A 450 3.73 -7.44 -1.57
N GLY A 451 3.70 -8.77 -1.49
CA GLY A 451 3.95 -9.51 -0.25
C GLY A 451 2.93 -9.29 0.89
N VAL A 452 1.77 -8.67 0.61
CA VAL A 452 0.71 -8.39 1.61
C VAL A 452 -0.68 -8.77 1.10
N LEU A 453 -1.00 -8.43 -0.15
CA LEU A 453 -2.21 -8.88 -0.84
C LEU A 453 -1.81 -9.85 -1.96
N ALA A 454 -2.64 -10.86 -2.21
CA ALA A 454 -2.50 -11.78 -3.34
C ALA A 454 -3.84 -11.96 -4.04
N ASP A 455 -3.80 -12.32 -5.32
CA ASP A 455 -4.97 -12.89 -5.99
C ASP A 455 -5.02 -14.39 -5.72
N VAL A 456 -6.22 -14.95 -5.51
CA VAL A 456 -6.43 -16.36 -5.15
C VAL A 456 -7.36 -17.01 -6.14
N ILE A 457 -6.93 -18.12 -6.73
CA ILE A 457 -7.71 -18.92 -7.69
C ILE A 457 -8.17 -20.20 -7.00
N LEU A 458 -9.47 -20.42 -6.91
CA LEU A 458 -10.06 -21.63 -6.34
C LEU A 458 -10.52 -22.57 -7.44
N LEU A 459 -9.99 -23.79 -7.47
CA LEU A 459 -10.37 -24.79 -8.46
C LEU A 459 -11.75 -25.38 -8.14
N LYS A 460 -12.55 -25.59 -9.19
CA LYS A 460 -13.92 -26.14 -9.14
C LYS A 460 -14.02 -27.42 -9.94
N GLU A 461 -15.02 -28.25 -9.62
CA GLU A 461 -15.50 -29.33 -10.49
C GLU A 461 -14.39 -30.28 -11.00
N ASN A 462 -13.43 -30.63 -10.13
CA ASN A 462 -12.24 -31.41 -10.51
C ASN A 462 -11.38 -30.74 -11.62
N SER A 463 -11.19 -29.43 -11.49
CA SER A 463 -10.34 -28.58 -12.33
C SER A 463 -10.85 -28.33 -13.77
N THR A 464 -12.17 -28.37 -14.00
CA THR A 464 -12.79 -27.94 -15.27
C THR A 464 -13.06 -26.42 -15.32
N ALA A 465 -13.15 -25.77 -14.15
CA ALA A 465 -13.41 -24.35 -13.96
C ALA A 465 -12.69 -23.80 -12.71
N PHE A 466 -12.66 -22.47 -12.55
CA PHE A 466 -12.10 -21.80 -11.39
C PHE A 466 -12.85 -20.51 -11.01
N GLU A 467 -12.82 -20.15 -9.73
CA GLU A 467 -13.14 -18.80 -9.25
C GLU A 467 -11.87 -17.99 -9.04
N TYR A 468 -11.83 -16.76 -9.56
CA TYR A 468 -10.72 -15.82 -9.37
C TYR A 468 -11.09 -14.74 -8.34
N LEU A 469 -10.45 -14.73 -7.17
CA LEU A 469 -10.65 -13.77 -6.09
C LEU A 469 -9.50 -12.75 -6.07
N GLU A 470 -9.81 -11.47 -6.16
CA GLU A 470 -8.77 -10.43 -6.19
C GLU A 470 -8.41 -9.90 -4.78
N GLU A 471 -7.13 -9.58 -4.58
CA GLU A 471 -6.60 -8.77 -3.46
C GLU A 471 -6.91 -9.26 -2.04
N PHE A 472 -6.78 -10.57 -1.82
CA PHE A 472 -6.95 -11.18 -0.51
C PHE A 472 -5.69 -11.00 0.39
N PRO A 473 -5.82 -10.64 1.68
CA PRO A 473 -4.67 -10.51 2.58
C PRO A 473 -3.97 -11.85 2.89
N ILE A 474 -2.72 -12.02 2.45
CA ILE A 474 -2.04 -13.33 2.47
C ILE A 474 -1.87 -13.93 3.86
N GLN A 475 -1.71 -13.09 4.89
CA GLN A 475 -1.56 -13.53 6.28
C GLN A 475 -2.85 -14.14 6.86
N MET A 476 -3.96 -14.07 6.13
CA MET A 476 -5.27 -14.61 6.50
C MET A 476 -5.64 -15.85 5.67
N LEU A 477 -4.71 -16.41 4.87
CA LEU A 477 -4.99 -17.50 3.94
C LEU A 477 -5.63 -18.74 4.60
N ALA A 478 -5.19 -19.10 5.81
CA ALA A 478 -5.77 -20.22 6.55
C ALA A 478 -7.26 -20.03 6.92
N GLN A 479 -7.76 -18.79 6.90
CA GLN A 479 -9.13 -18.43 7.21
C GLN A 479 -9.94 -18.10 5.94
N LEU A 480 -9.38 -18.30 4.74
CA LEU A 480 -9.95 -17.90 3.44
C LEU A 480 -11.45 -18.25 3.32
N GLU A 481 -11.85 -19.49 3.60
CA GLU A 481 -13.25 -19.90 3.45
C GLU A 481 -14.20 -19.14 4.40
N THR A 482 -13.76 -18.93 5.64
CA THR A 482 -14.55 -18.26 6.70
C THR A 482 -14.67 -16.76 6.47
N LEU A 483 -13.73 -16.18 5.72
CA LEU A 483 -13.65 -14.73 5.47
C LEU A 483 -14.22 -14.31 4.12
N THR A 484 -14.31 -15.23 3.16
CA THR A 484 -14.78 -14.96 1.80
C THR A 484 -16.14 -15.59 1.48
N GLY A 485 -16.55 -16.60 2.25
CA GLY A 485 -17.71 -17.45 1.95
C GLY A 485 -17.45 -18.45 0.81
N ARG A 486 -16.23 -18.51 0.25
CA ARG A 486 -15.88 -19.34 -0.91
C ARG A 486 -15.16 -20.62 -0.48
N LYS A 487 -15.34 -21.71 -1.22
CA LYS A 487 -14.84 -23.04 -0.86
C LYS A 487 -13.66 -23.51 -1.71
N ALA A 488 -12.59 -23.94 -1.06
CA ALA A 488 -11.28 -24.29 -1.62
C ALA A 488 -11.06 -25.82 -1.68
N LYS A 489 -12.05 -26.55 -2.20
CA LYS A 489 -12.12 -28.03 -2.11
C LYS A 489 -11.15 -28.79 -3.02
N HIS A 490 -10.81 -28.25 -4.19
CA HIS A 490 -10.06 -28.96 -5.24
C HIS A 490 -8.63 -28.43 -5.42
N GLY A 491 -8.11 -27.73 -4.41
CA GLY A 491 -6.85 -26.99 -4.47
C GLY A 491 -7.03 -25.54 -4.92
N LEU A 492 -5.93 -24.78 -4.83
CA LEU A 492 -5.89 -23.35 -5.11
C LEU A 492 -4.52 -22.90 -5.63
N PHE A 493 -4.52 -21.83 -6.41
CA PHE A 493 -3.33 -21.03 -6.68
C PHE A 493 -3.40 -19.72 -5.90
N VAL A 494 -2.24 -19.24 -5.42
CA VAL A 494 -2.08 -17.91 -4.81
C VAL A 494 -1.01 -17.17 -5.59
N ILE A 495 -1.38 -16.01 -6.15
CA ILE A 495 -0.54 -15.20 -7.03
C ILE A 495 -0.14 -13.94 -6.26
N ASN A 496 1.15 -13.84 -5.97
CA ASN A 496 1.74 -12.73 -5.24
C ASN A 496 2.75 -12.01 -6.14
N MET A 497 2.99 -10.73 -5.87
CA MET A 497 4.15 -10.02 -6.44
C MET A 497 5.24 -9.99 -5.39
N GLU A 498 6.46 -10.34 -5.78
CA GLU A 498 7.59 -10.47 -4.85
C GLU A 498 8.85 -9.83 -5.42
N TYR A 499 9.69 -9.31 -4.54
CA TYR A 499 11.06 -8.94 -4.85
C TYR A 499 11.99 -10.08 -4.45
N GLY A 500 13.09 -10.24 -5.17
CA GLY A 500 14.09 -11.25 -4.88
C GLY A 500 14.80 -11.05 -3.54
N ARG A 501 15.50 -12.10 -3.12
CA ARG A 501 16.34 -12.03 -1.93
C ARG A 501 17.45 -11.01 -2.17
N ASN A 502 17.66 -10.15 -1.19
CA ASN A 502 18.66 -9.09 -1.17
C ASN A 502 18.45 -7.87 -2.09
N PHE A 503 17.33 -7.74 -2.79
CA PHE A 503 17.06 -6.60 -3.70
C PHE A 503 17.20 -5.20 -3.09
N SER A 504 17.06 -5.10 -1.76
CA SER A 504 17.14 -3.87 -0.97
C SER A 504 17.73 -4.13 0.42
N GLY A 505 18.19 -3.05 1.05
CA GLY A 505 18.73 -2.97 2.40
C GLY A 505 19.30 -1.57 2.69
N PRO A 506 19.31 -1.11 3.96
CA PRO A 506 19.84 0.22 4.31
C PRO A 506 21.34 0.40 4.05
N ASP A 507 22.08 -0.71 4.03
CA ASP A 507 23.55 -0.75 3.94
C ASP A 507 24.04 -1.47 2.68
N LYS A 508 23.12 -1.78 1.75
CA LYS A 508 23.45 -2.50 0.52
C LYS A 508 23.66 -1.53 -0.62
N ASP A 509 24.64 -1.84 -1.45
CA ASP A 509 24.61 -1.37 -2.82
C ASP A 509 23.36 -1.96 -3.50
N VAL A 510 22.63 -1.09 -4.21
CA VAL A 510 21.46 -1.43 -5.03
C VAL A 510 21.66 -1.02 -6.49
N PHE A 511 22.90 -0.76 -6.89
CA PHE A 511 23.31 -0.48 -8.27
C PHE A 511 24.45 -1.40 -8.74
N PHE A 512 24.71 -2.48 -8.01
CA PHE A 512 25.69 -3.51 -8.36
C PHE A 512 25.37 -4.22 -9.70
N ASP A 513 26.42 -4.71 -10.35
CA ASP A 513 26.37 -5.43 -11.63
C ASP A 513 25.63 -6.77 -11.53
N ASP A 514 25.19 -7.31 -12.66
CA ASP A 514 24.49 -8.60 -12.80
C ASP A 514 23.28 -8.81 -11.87
N ARG A 515 22.70 -7.71 -11.38
CA ARG A 515 21.60 -7.73 -10.42
C ARG A 515 20.23 -8.10 -11.00
N SER A 516 20.13 -8.41 -12.29
CA SER A 516 18.88 -8.72 -12.99
C SER A 516 18.96 -10.03 -13.75
N VAL A 517 17.86 -10.75 -13.82
CA VAL A 517 17.76 -12.04 -14.50
C VAL A 517 16.84 -11.93 -15.70
N GLY A 518 17.35 -12.26 -16.89
CA GLY A 518 16.55 -12.37 -18.12
C GLY A 518 16.24 -13.81 -18.56
N HIS A 519 16.88 -14.82 -17.95
CA HIS A 519 16.73 -16.22 -18.33
C HIS A 519 15.62 -16.91 -17.55
N THR A 520 14.72 -17.61 -18.25
CA THR A 520 13.56 -18.31 -17.67
C THR A 520 13.95 -19.37 -16.64
N GLU A 521 15.04 -20.11 -16.88
CA GLU A 521 15.54 -21.13 -15.94
C GLU A 521 15.99 -20.55 -14.59
N ASP A 522 16.42 -19.28 -14.58
CA ASP A 522 16.84 -18.54 -13.40
C ASP A 522 15.73 -17.65 -12.81
N ALA A 523 14.48 -17.76 -13.27
CA ALA A 523 13.38 -16.90 -12.80
C ALA A 523 13.20 -16.88 -11.27
N TRP A 524 13.56 -17.97 -10.58
CA TRP A 524 13.56 -18.07 -9.11
C TRP A 524 14.63 -17.22 -8.41
N GLN A 525 15.61 -16.72 -9.17
CA GLN A 525 16.65 -15.77 -8.76
C GLN A 525 16.30 -14.31 -9.08
N SER A 526 15.14 -14.04 -9.72
CA SER A 526 14.70 -12.67 -10.07
C SER A 526 14.72 -11.75 -8.84
N ASN A 527 15.30 -10.57 -9.02
CA ASN A 527 15.66 -9.60 -7.98
C ASN A 527 14.63 -8.47 -7.85
N PHE A 528 14.16 -7.96 -8.99
CA PHE A 528 13.10 -6.97 -9.10
C PHE A 528 11.71 -7.58 -8.87
N LEU A 529 10.66 -6.74 -8.94
CA LEU A 529 9.30 -7.14 -8.66
C LEU A 529 8.79 -8.06 -9.77
N HIS A 530 8.44 -9.29 -9.43
CA HIS A 530 7.97 -10.29 -10.39
C HIS A 530 6.81 -11.13 -9.82
N PRO A 531 5.98 -11.75 -10.68
CA PRO A 531 4.90 -12.63 -10.25
C PRO A 531 5.42 -13.98 -9.75
N VAL A 532 4.94 -14.40 -8.58
CA VAL A 532 5.19 -15.71 -7.99
C VAL A 532 3.87 -16.42 -7.73
N ILE A 533 3.74 -17.63 -8.28
CA ILE A 533 2.52 -18.44 -8.26
C ILE A 533 2.76 -19.66 -7.38
N TYR A 534 2.01 -19.75 -6.29
CA TYR A 534 2.03 -20.84 -5.32
C TYR A 534 0.84 -21.76 -5.57
N TYR A 535 1.07 -23.06 -5.79
CA TYR A 535 0.02 -24.07 -5.90
C TYR A 535 -0.10 -24.90 -4.62
N TYR A 536 -1.31 -25.03 -4.08
CA TYR A 536 -1.61 -25.90 -2.94
C TYR A 536 -2.73 -26.88 -3.29
N ARG A 537 -2.53 -28.17 -2.99
CA ARG A 537 -3.59 -29.19 -3.09
C ARG A 537 -4.74 -28.99 -2.09
N TYR A 538 -4.44 -28.38 -0.94
CA TYR A 538 -5.38 -28.11 0.15
C TYR A 538 -5.16 -26.71 0.70
N LEU A 539 -6.16 -26.10 1.35
CA LEU A 539 -5.98 -24.81 2.01
C LEU A 539 -4.95 -24.92 3.15
N PRO A 540 -3.90 -24.07 3.20
CA PRO A 540 -2.92 -24.12 4.27
C PRO A 540 -3.54 -23.86 5.64
N THR A 541 -3.11 -24.62 6.65
CA THR A 541 -3.57 -24.49 8.03
C THR A 541 -3.01 -23.25 8.74
N GLU A 542 -3.61 -22.86 9.86
CA GLU A 542 -3.07 -21.77 10.69
C GLU A 542 -1.65 -22.06 11.20
N GLN A 543 -1.31 -23.34 11.43
CA GLN A 543 0.03 -23.74 11.84
C GLN A 543 1.04 -23.53 10.71
N GLU A 544 0.74 -23.97 9.48
CA GLU A 544 1.62 -23.76 8.32
C GLU A 544 1.81 -22.27 8.01
N VAL A 545 0.75 -21.46 8.06
CA VAL A 545 0.87 -20.01 7.87
C VAL A 545 1.72 -19.37 8.98
N ARG A 546 1.59 -19.82 10.24
CA ARG A 546 2.34 -19.30 11.40
C ARG A 546 3.81 -19.71 11.40
N PHE A 547 4.12 -20.95 11.00
CA PHE A 547 5.46 -21.55 11.03
C PHE A 547 6.09 -21.68 9.63
N ARG A 548 5.61 -20.88 8.67
CA ARG A 548 6.20 -20.80 7.32
C ARG A 548 7.70 -20.44 7.37
N PRO A 549 8.49 -20.83 6.34
CA PRO A 549 9.92 -20.53 6.31
C PRO A 549 10.24 -19.05 6.50
N ALA A 550 11.39 -18.76 7.13
CA ALA A 550 11.88 -17.40 7.26
C ALA A 550 12.01 -16.74 5.86
N HIS A 551 11.65 -15.46 5.79
CA HIS A 551 11.59 -14.65 4.56
C HIS A 551 10.54 -15.06 3.51
N TRP A 552 9.76 -16.11 3.72
CA TRP A 552 8.66 -16.45 2.80
C TRP A 552 7.37 -15.69 3.18
N PRO A 553 6.66 -15.08 2.22
CA PRO A 553 5.38 -14.42 2.49
C PRO A 553 4.26 -15.43 2.79
N LEU A 554 4.38 -16.64 2.24
CA LEU A 554 3.39 -17.73 2.29
C LEU A 554 4.03 -19.04 2.82
N PRO A 555 3.22 -20.02 3.28
CA PRO A 555 3.71 -21.37 3.62
C PRO A 555 4.34 -22.10 2.42
N ARG A 556 4.98 -23.24 2.68
CA ARG A 556 5.58 -24.05 1.60
C ARG A 556 4.46 -24.63 0.71
N PRO A 557 4.43 -24.34 -0.60
CA PRO A 557 3.42 -24.86 -1.49
C PRO A 557 3.74 -26.29 -1.96
N THR A 558 2.76 -26.93 -2.62
CA THR A 558 2.97 -28.18 -3.36
C THR A 558 3.87 -27.96 -4.58
N ALA A 559 3.69 -26.85 -5.28
CA ALA A 559 4.55 -26.41 -6.38
C ALA A 559 4.62 -24.88 -6.42
N ILE A 560 5.72 -24.32 -6.92
CA ILE A 560 5.93 -22.88 -7.04
C ILE A 560 6.48 -22.55 -8.43
N HIS A 561 6.07 -21.41 -8.98
CA HIS A 561 6.63 -20.88 -10.22
C HIS A 561 6.85 -19.39 -10.10
N HIS A 562 8.05 -18.96 -10.50
CA HIS A 562 8.40 -17.57 -10.69
C HIS A 562 8.30 -17.29 -12.19
N ILE A 563 7.53 -16.26 -12.57
CA ILE A 563 7.68 -15.66 -13.90
C ILE A 563 8.90 -14.75 -13.81
N VAL A 564 9.81 -14.81 -14.79
CA VAL A 564 11.01 -13.97 -14.81
C VAL A 564 10.63 -12.48 -14.79
N GLU A 565 11.47 -11.68 -14.15
CA GLU A 565 11.27 -10.23 -14.05
C GLU A 565 11.32 -9.52 -15.41
N ASP A 566 10.59 -8.41 -15.52
CA ASP A 566 10.55 -7.58 -16.72
C ASP A 566 10.53 -6.09 -16.33
N PHE A 567 11.45 -5.30 -16.90
CA PHE A 567 11.60 -3.87 -16.56
C PHE A 567 10.42 -3.00 -17.02
N LEU A 568 9.67 -3.42 -18.04
CA LEU A 568 8.44 -2.76 -18.50
C LEU A 568 7.22 -3.22 -17.71
N THR A 569 7.38 -4.19 -16.80
CA THR A 569 6.34 -4.90 -16.07
C THR A 569 5.36 -5.61 -17.00
N ASP A 570 5.90 -6.16 -18.11
CA ASP A 570 5.15 -6.72 -19.23
C ASP A 570 5.37 -8.25 -19.37
N TRP A 571 4.62 -9.01 -18.60
CA TRP A 571 4.70 -10.48 -18.55
C TRP A 571 3.93 -11.17 -19.68
N THR A 572 4.08 -10.70 -20.92
CA THR A 572 3.35 -11.22 -22.10
C THR A 572 4.22 -11.93 -23.14
N ALA A 573 5.55 -11.89 -23.02
CA ALA A 573 6.47 -12.60 -23.92
C ALA A 573 6.12 -14.11 -24.05
N PRO A 574 5.87 -14.65 -25.28
CA PRO A 574 5.44 -16.03 -25.46
C PRO A 574 6.39 -17.08 -24.90
N ILE A 575 7.70 -16.91 -25.14
CA ILE A 575 8.75 -17.88 -24.74
C ILE A 575 9.18 -17.68 -23.29
N GLY A 576 9.38 -16.43 -22.85
CA GLY A 576 9.88 -16.11 -21.52
C GLY A 576 8.83 -16.21 -20.41
N HIS A 577 7.57 -15.88 -20.69
CA HIS A 577 6.52 -15.72 -19.67
C HIS A 577 5.36 -16.71 -19.86
N ILE A 578 4.78 -16.80 -21.05
CA ILE A 578 3.53 -17.55 -21.26
C ILE A 578 3.77 -19.07 -21.32
N LEU A 579 4.73 -19.54 -22.11
CA LEU A 579 5.03 -20.98 -22.24
C LEU A 579 5.47 -21.64 -20.91
N PRO A 580 6.34 -21.04 -20.08
CA PRO A 580 6.73 -21.59 -18.78
C PRO A 580 5.56 -21.63 -17.80
N LEU A 581 4.76 -20.56 -17.75
CA LEU A 581 3.55 -20.50 -16.93
C LEU A 581 2.54 -21.58 -17.36
N ARG A 582 2.29 -21.74 -18.68
CA ARG A 582 1.41 -22.78 -19.22
C ARG A 582 1.87 -24.16 -18.76
N ARG A 583 3.15 -24.50 -18.98
CA ARG A 583 3.74 -25.79 -18.55
C ARG A 583 3.63 -26.03 -17.04
N PHE A 584 3.84 -25.01 -16.21
CA PHE A 584 3.65 -25.11 -14.77
C PHE A 584 2.19 -25.43 -14.39
N LEU A 585 1.22 -24.74 -14.99
CA LEU A 585 -0.20 -24.95 -14.74
C LEU A 585 -0.66 -26.33 -15.22
N GLU A 586 -0.22 -26.76 -16.40
CA GLU A 586 -0.47 -28.10 -16.96
C GLU A 586 0.05 -29.20 -16.01
N ASN A 587 1.27 -29.04 -15.49
CA ASN A 587 1.86 -29.96 -14.51
C ASN A 587 1.15 -29.95 -13.13
N CYS A 588 0.61 -28.81 -12.70
CA CYS A 588 -0.17 -28.74 -11.45
C CYS A 588 -1.56 -29.38 -11.57
N LEU A 589 -2.14 -29.40 -12.77
CA LEU A 589 -3.53 -29.81 -13.03
C LEU A 589 -3.69 -31.17 -13.73
N ASP A 590 -2.61 -31.78 -14.22
CA ASP A 590 -2.62 -33.01 -15.02
C ASP A 590 -3.58 -32.93 -16.23
N THR A 591 -3.50 -31.80 -16.94
CA THR A 591 -4.28 -31.54 -18.14
C THR A 591 -3.54 -30.63 -19.11
N ASP A 592 -3.76 -30.87 -20.41
CA ASP A 592 -3.29 -30.02 -21.52
C ASP A 592 -4.13 -28.74 -21.55
N LEU A 593 -3.50 -27.56 -21.44
CA LEU A 593 -4.18 -26.26 -21.38
C LEU A 593 -4.05 -25.48 -22.70
N ARG A 594 -3.53 -26.10 -23.76
CA ARG A 594 -3.36 -25.45 -25.06
C ARG A 594 -4.71 -25.18 -25.73
N SER A 595 -4.73 -24.09 -26.49
CA SER A 595 -5.76 -23.82 -27.49
C SER A 595 -5.48 -24.69 -28.71
N PHE A 596 -6.52 -25.28 -29.29
CA PHE A 596 -6.41 -26.15 -30.46
C PHE A 596 -7.36 -25.69 -31.56
N TYR A 597 -6.99 -25.94 -32.81
CA TYR A 597 -7.88 -25.72 -33.94
C TYR A 597 -9.00 -26.78 -33.96
N ALA A 598 -10.10 -26.48 -34.65
CA ALA A 598 -11.25 -27.38 -34.76
C ALA A 598 -10.86 -28.76 -35.33
N GLU A 599 -9.94 -28.81 -36.30
CA GLU A 599 -9.45 -30.02 -36.95
C GLU A 599 -8.64 -30.88 -35.97
N SER A 600 -7.73 -30.27 -35.19
CA SER A 600 -6.96 -30.96 -34.14
C SER A 600 -7.90 -31.53 -33.07
N CYS A 601 -8.93 -30.77 -32.66
CA CYS A 601 -9.92 -31.25 -31.70
C CYS A 601 -10.76 -32.41 -32.24
N PHE A 602 -11.16 -32.38 -33.52
CA PHE A 602 -11.84 -33.49 -34.17
C PHE A 602 -10.95 -34.74 -34.23
N LEU A 603 -9.69 -34.58 -34.64
CA LEU A 603 -8.70 -35.67 -34.66
C LEU A 603 -8.51 -36.28 -33.26
N PHE A 604 -8.39 -35.45 -32.22
CA PHE A 604 -8.27 -35.94 -30.84
C PHE A 604 -9.52 -36.68 -30.37
N ALA A 605 -10.72 -36.27 -30.79
CA ALA A 605 -11.97 -36.94 -30.44
C ALA A 605 -12.06 -38.35 -31.03
N LEU A 606 -11.37 -38.60 -32.16
CA LEU A 606 -11.28 -39.92 -32.79
C LEU A 606 -10.09 -40.76 -32.28
N THR A 607 -9.05 -40.14 -31.72
CA THR A 607 -7.75 -40.81 -31.43
C THR A 607 -7.37 -40.89 -29.94
N ARG A 608 -8.02 -40.13 -29.05
CA ARG A 608 -7.65 -40.06 -27.62
C ARG A 608 -8.84 -40.35 -26.70
N GLN A 609 -8.60 -41.11 -25.63
CA GLN A 609 -9.61 -41.40 -24.60
C GLN A 609 -9.98 -40.17 -23.74
N LYS A 610 -9.01 -39.26 -23.50
CA LYS A 610 -9.21 -38.00 -22.74
C LYS A 610 -8.94 -36.83 -23.69
N LEU A 611 -9.98 -36.08 -24.03
CA LEU A 611 -9.87 -34.83 -24.79
C LEU A 611 -9.29 -33.71 -23.93
N PRO A 612 -8.47 -32.79 -24.48
CA PRO A 612 -8.12 -31.54 -23.80
C PRO A 612 -9.38 -30.72 -23.45
N PRO A 613 -9.43 -30.02 -22.30
CA PRO A 613 -10.55 -29.17 -21.91
C PRO A 613 -10.98 -28.17 -22.98
N PHE A 614 -10.04 -27.62 -23.76
CA PHE A 614 -10.35 -26.72 -24.88
C PHE A 614 -11.25 -27.39 -25.93
N CYS A 615 -10.97 -28.64 -26.30
CA CYS A 615 -11.77 -29.38 -27.25
C CYS A 615 -13.14 -29.79 -26.66
N GLN A 616 -13.18 -30.14 -25.37
CA GLN A 616 -14.43 -30.47 -24.68
C GLN A 616 -15.37 -29.26 -24.52
N GLN A 617 -14.82 -28.08 -24.21
CA GLN A 617 -15.58 -26.88 -23.87
C GLN A 617 -15.84 -25.99 -25.10
N GLY A 618 -14.85 -25.85 -25.99
CA GLY A 618 -14.96 -25.05 -27.21
C GLY A 618 -15.55 -25.84 -28.36
N TYR A 619 -14.77 -26.79 -28.92
CA TYR A 619 -15.15 -27.50 -30.15
C TYR A 619 -16.48 -28.26 -30.04
N LEU A 620 -16.68 -29.08 -29.01
CA LEU A 620 -17.93 -29.85 -28.83
C LEU A 620 -19.16 -28.98 -28.51
N ARG A 621 -18.98 -27.69 -28.18
CA ARG A 621 -20.08 -26.72 -28.02
C ARG A 621 -20.25 -25.79 -29.23
N MET A 622 -19.60 -26.10 -30.36
CA MET A 622 -19.55 -25.26 -31.57
C MET A 622 -18.96 -23.85 -31.34
N GLN A 623 -18.05 -23.73 -30.38
CA GLN A 623 -17.33 -22.49 -30.01
C GLN A 623 -15.82 -22.58 -30.33
N GLY A 624 -15.43 -23.50 -31.22
CA GLY A 624 -14.04 -23.67 -31.65
C GLY A 624 -13.56 -22.59 -32.62
N LEU A 625 -12.25 -22.39 -32.70
CA LEU A 625 -11.63 -21.53 -33.72
C LEU A 625 -11.79 -22.17 -35.10
N VAL A 626 -12.51 -21.50 -35.99
CA VAL A 626 -12.66 -21.88 -37.40
C VAL A 626 -11.36 -21.55 -38.13
N SER A 627 -10.76 -22.51 -38.86
CA SER A 627 -9.61 -22.21 -39.71
C SER A 627 -10.04 -21.33 -40.88
N THR A 628 -9.32 -20.23 -41.15
CA THR A 628 -9.47 -19.51 -42.42
C THR A 628 -8.63 -20.19 -43.50
N GLU A 629 -9.06 -20.09 -44.76
CA GLU A 629 -8.34 -20.65 -45.91
C GLU A 629 -6.90 -20.10 -46.01
N SER A 630 -6.69 -18.84 -45.62
CA SER A 630 -5.36 -18.23 -45.48
C SER A 630 -4.47 -18.88 -44.42
N LEU A 631 -5.03 -19.29 -43.28
CA LEU A 631 -4.29 -20.01 -42.23
C LEU A 631 -4.00 -21.46 -42.64
N TRP A 632 -4.86 -22.07 -43.46
CA TRP A 632 -4.62 -23.38 -44.05
C TRP A 632 -3.48 -23.32 -45.08
N GLN A 633 -3.53 -22.37 -46.03
CA GLN A 633 -2.45 -22.13 -47.00
C GLN A 633 -1.11 -21.87 -46.30
N HIS A 634 -1.10 -20.95 -45.34
CA HIS A 634 0.12 -20.63 -44.58
C HIS A 634 0.67 -21.84 -43.79
N ARG A 635 -0.17 -22.79 -43.37
CA ARG A 635 0.24 -24.06 -42.74
C ARG A 635 0.83 -25.06 -43.73
N VAL A 636 0.32 -25.13 -44.96
CA VAL A 636 0.91 -25.94 -46.04
C VAL A 636 2.27 -25.35 -46.45
N GLU A 637 2.34 -24.04 -46.68
CA GLU A 637 3.57 -23.32 -47.04
C GLU A 637 4.68 -23.45 -45.97
N SER A 638 4.31 -23.33 -44.68
CA SER A 638 5.24 -23.51 -43.56
C SER A 638 5.53 -24.98 -43.19
N ARG A 639 5.07 -25.94 -44.01
CA ARG A 639 5.26 -27.40 -43.83
C ARG A 639 4.71 -27.95 -42.49
N LEU A 640 3.72 -27.28 -41.91
CA LEU A 640 3.06 -27.67 -40.66
C LEU A 640 1.93 -28.69 -40.88
N LEU A 641 1.45 -28.80 -42.11
CA LEU A 641 0.54 -29.86 -42.55
C LEU A 641 1.09 -30.52 -43.82
N ARG A 642 0.90 -31.84 -43.95
CA ARG A 642 1.04 -32.52 -45.24
C ARG A 642 -0.16 -32.18 -46.10
N ASP A 643 0.12 -31.74 -47.32
CA ASP A 643 -0.91 -31.56 -48.33
C ASP A 643 -1.46 -32.94 -48.76
N TYR A 644 -2.77 -33.11 -48.59
CA TYR A 644 -3.51 -34.32 -48.96
C TYR A 644 -4.54 -34.01 -50.06
N ALA A 645 -4.21 -33.11 -50.99
CA ALA A 645 -4.93 -32.99 -52.25
C ALA A 645 -4.79 -34.29 -53.09
N PRO A 646 -5.88 -34.86 -53.63
CA PRO A 646 -5.82 -36.05 -54.47
C PRO A 646 -5.14 -35.75 -55.81
N THR A 647 -4.30 -36.67 -56.28
CA THR A 647 -3.33 -36.44 -57.35
C THR A 647 -3.99 -36.28 -58.74
N GLY A 648 -4.36 -35.06 -59.10
CA GLY A 648 -4.88 -34.67 -60.41
C GLY A 648 -3.80 -34.52 -61.48
N ARG A 649 -3.57 -35.59 -62.25
CA ARG A 649 -2.88 -35.73 -63.56
C ARG A 649 -2.04 -34.57 -64.14
N ARG A 650 -0.81 -34.94 -64.55
CA ARG A 650 0.16 -34.18 -65.38
C ARG A 650 -0.41 -33.62 -66.70
N LEU A 651 0.21 -32.51 -67.15
CA LEU A 651 0.91 -32.32 -68.44
C LEU A 651 1.81 -31.07 -68.23
N GLU A 652 3.13 -31.19 -68.12
CA GLU A 652 4.10 -31.16 -69.25
C GLU A 652 3.99 -29.88 -70.10
N ASP A 653 4.90 -28.92 -69.88
CA ASP A 653 5.88 -28.57 -70.94
C ASP A 653 7.15 -27.91 -70.38
N SER A 654 8.25 -27.90 -71.15
CA SER A 654 9.60 -27.63 -70.63
C SER A 654 10.57 -26.93 -71.60
N SER A 655 11.26 -25.86 -71.15
CA SER A 655 12.54 -25.31 -71.68
C SER A 655 13.04 -24.21 -70.72
N GLN A 656 14.28 -24.27 -70.17
CA GLN A 656 15.54 -23.72 -70.72
C GLN A 656 15.51 -22.18 -70.94
N GLN A 657 16.48 -21.34 -70.54
CA GLN A 657 17.90 -21.58 -70.18
C GLN A 657 18.54 -20.43 -69.36
N LEU A 658 19.71 -20.73 -68.78
CA LEU A 658 20.69 -19.95 -68.00
C LEU A 658 21.02 -18.48 -68.40
N GLY A 659 21.60 -17.73 -67.43
CA GLY A 659 22.44 -16.55 -67.67
C GLY A 659 22.99 -15.89 -66.38
N ASP A 660 24.27 -16.11 -66.04
CA ASP A 660 24.95 -15.59 -64.84
C ASP A 660 25.48 -14.14 -64.97
N GLN A 661 25.63 -13.40 -63.86
CA GLN A 661 26.89 -12.72 -63.50
C GLN A 661 26.93 -12.12 -62.07
N GLU A 662 28.16 -11.98 -61.55
CA GLU A 662 28.57 -12.08 -60.13
C GLU A 662 29.04 -10.69 -59.53
N PRO A 663 29.82 -10.55 -58.42
CA PRO A 663 29.34 -10.16 -57.07
C PRO A 663 30.05 -8.92 -56.44
N LEU A 664 29.73 -8.56 -55.16
CA LEU A 664 30.66 -7.87 -54.22
C LEU A 664 30.13 -7.68 -52.76
N GLY A 665 30.91 -8.09 -51.73
CA GLY A 665 31.12 -7.26 -50.51
C GLY A 665 30.55 -7.63 -49.10
N SER A 666 31.28 -8.43 -48.32
CA SER A 666 31.51 -8.26 -46.85
C SER A 666 30.38 -8.61 -45.83
N PRO A 667 30.68 -8.78 -44.50
CA PRO A 667 31.36 -9.95 -43.93
C PRO A 667 30.60 -10.65 -42.77
N LEU A 668 31.13 -11.79 -42.31
CA LEU A 668 30.50 -12.74 -41.38
C LEU A 668 30.26 -12.26 -39.93
N ALA A 669 29.16 -12.74 -39.33
CA ALA A 669 28.94 -12.82 -37.88
C ALA A 669 28.53 -14.27 -37.50
N PRO A 670 28.85 -14.76 -36.28
CA PRO A 670 28.74 -16.19 -35.95
C PRO A 670 27.30 -16.65 -35.75
N GLY A 671 26.94 -17.80 -36.34
CA GLY A 671 25.60 -18.38 -36.25
C GLY A 671 25.28 -18.97 -34.87
N PRO A 672 24.01 -18.98 -34.44
CA PRO A 672 23.58 -19.61 -33.20
C PRO A 672 23.63 -21.14 -33.31
N LEU A 673 24.09 -21.79 -32.24
CA LEU A 673 24.10 -23.25 -32.08
C LEU A 673 22.69 -23.82 -32.24
N ALA A 674 22.53 -24.75 -33.19
CA ALA A 674 21.28 -25.46 -33.39
C ALA A 674 21.05 -26.48 -32.26
N GLN A 675 20.18 -26.15 -31.31
CA GLN A 675 19.52 -27.15 -30.48
C GLN A 675 18.25 -27.64 -31.17
N SER A 676 18.11 -28.96 -31.32
CA SER A 676 16.98 -29.61 -31.99
C SER A 676 15.72 -29.54 -31.14
N VAL A 677 14.89 -28.51 -31.35
CA VAL A 677 13.51 -28.48 -30.84
C VAL A 677 12.62 -29.29 -31.78
N ASP A 678 12.63 -30.60 -31.59
CA ASP A 678 11.68 -31.50 -32.26
C ASP A 678 10.35 -31.48 -31.51
N SER A 679 9.42 -30.65 -31.99
CA SER A 679 8.04 -30.61 -31.51
C SER A 679 7.11 -30.28 -32.68
N ASN A 680 6.22 -31.21 -33.04
CA ASN A 680 5.20 -31.01 -34.06
C ASN A 680 4.37 -29.75 -33.76
N LYS A 681 4.53 -28.73 -34.61
CA LYS A 681 3.99 -27.38 -34.44
C LYS A 681 2.53 -27.30 -34.91
N GLU A 682 1.59 -27.66 -34.03
CA GLU A 682 0.15 -27.37 -34.19
C GLU A 682 -0.33 -26.19 -33.32
N GLU A 683 0.56 -25.51 -32.58
CA GLU A 683 0.20 -24.58 -31.49
C GLU A 683 -0.22 -23.16 -31.94
N LEU A 684 -1.09 -22.55 -31.12
CA LEU A 684 -1.38 -21.12 -31.00
C LEU A 684 -0.92 -20.62 -29.61
#